data_AF-A0A7X8EN36-F1
#
_entry.id   AF-A0A7X8EN36-F1
#
_cell.length_a   1.000
_cell.length_b   1.000
_cell.length_c   1.000
_cell.angle_alpha   90.00
_cell.angle_beta   90.00
_cell.angle_gamma   90.00
#
_symmetry.space_group_name_H-M   'P 1'
#
loop_
_entity.id
_entity.type
_entity.pdbx_description
1 polymer ?
#
loop_
_entity_poly.entity_id
_entity_poly.type
_entity_poly.pdbx_seq_one_letter_code
_entity_poly.pdbx_strand_id
1 'polypeptide(L)'
;MRSFQAKILLIVTLVAFFAAGGRAFSATSKEERDRLFDKMLLEIEVAAKTAGSEIEKLPSLVEDERSRIKNALDKWASSELPKIVEANYLEVERALAASSLPKEEGAFSVWWKQTKAGAGSRDDLKNLVELFFKDLQPRLSSASESFQMAILESLEEEAGLQLGESMERVRRPFIGILKQRLPVYNTIPIPNTDRAALSFSSAEKKGTLSEGSIPLKGLVGVALVLLGRRIMTRIMKFMVMKIAGKVLAKLVPIIGWLLLAFEVYDLAGARDQLEEEMRKSFLEEYKAEISAESVWWKGDDGGGLSMREEIDRNIGSLLKSWERICRSEADSMIQSAQILSFSEEVRNYVSQQLDEGAEFEPVLQKMSIMWDVFGKLLAGGQVQMFESMLVTAPDRNDLRLLAKSMGPKLLPFYEKFGADYLQAVSKIGVYNYLASEEWTGAGIDWHILNESLLSLPDLTDNRDAASGLLALALEGVAVKGASPEALAAIGARRDLFGKIWKILKPDVAKTAALLENKKAMANVAEGLELYPETAAVFLKTYNPEFWSSWTRDDVIDLMRITEFRAASYGKPRDLALPAPEDRGELISLYRQGGRQAISLWDVYATEDSGMMGKNLARRSIACLVDGYDYEELKDKEMLEFAVMCRKIPIMGKFFYDNFKNLGFLPRLIVVAAGFFSVIALIFFFFRRR
;
A
#
# COMPACT_ATOMS: atom_id res chain seq x y z
N MET A 1 -73.74 6.78 20.85
CA MET A 1 -72.90 5.55 20.97
C MET A 1 -72.33 5.03 19.64
N ARG A 2 -72.96 5.26 18.47
CA ARG A 2 -72.43 4.77 17.17
C ARG A 2 -71.14 5.43 16.66
N SER A 3 -70.84 6.69 17.02
CA SER A 3 -69.59 7.34 16.57
C SER A 3 -68.35 6.94 17.39
N PHE A 4 -68.53 6.40 18.60
CA PHE A 4 -67.43 5.95 19.45
C PHE A 4 -66.92 4.57 19.01
N GLN A 5 -67.85 3.68 18.60
CA GLN A 5 -67.50 2.39 18.02
C GLN A 5 -66.79 2.52 16.66
N ALA A 6 -67.16 3.50 15.82
CA ALA A 6 -66.47 3.76 14.56
C ALA A 6 -65.01 4.24 14.76
N LYS A 7 -64.76 5.07 15.79
CA LYS A 7 -63.41 5.53 16.12
C LYS A 7 -62.53 4.42 16.72
N ILE A 8 -63.10 3.55 17.55
CA ILE A 8 -62.38 2.38 18.08
C ILE A 8 -62.08 1.40 16.95
N LEU A 9 -63.03 1.14 16.05
CA LEU A 9 -62.78 0.25 14.90
C LEU A 9 -61.65 0.78 14.02
N LEU A 10 -61.63 2.10 13.78
CA LEU A 10 -60.61 2.76 12.95
C LEU A 10 -59.22 2.71 13.62
N ILE A 11 -59.14 2.89 14.95
CA ILE A 11 -57.91 2.74 15.72
C ILE A 11 -57.45 1.27 15.73
N VAL A 12 -58.36 0.31 15.85
CA VAL A 12 -58.03 -1.13 15.81
C VAL A 12 -57.55 -1.55 14.41
N THR A 13 -58.13 -1.03 13.33
CA THR A 13 -57.60 -1.26 11.97
C THR A 13 -56.26 -0.56 11.73
N LEU A 14 -56.03 0.62 12.31
CA LEU A 14 -54.73 1.30 12.20
C LEU A 14 -53.64 0.54 12.97
N VAL A 15 -53.94 0.06 14.18
CA VAL A 15 -53.04 -0.77 14.98
C VAL A 15 -52.81 -2.13 14.32
N ALA A 16 -53.82 -2.71 13.66
CA ALA A 16 -53.65 -3.93 12.86
C ALA A 16 -52.82 -3.70 11.59
N PHE A 17 -52.89 -2.52 10.95
CA PHE A 17 -52.03 -2.18 9.81
C PHE A 17 -50.58 -1.92 10.23
N PHE A 18 -50.34 -1.29 11.39
CA PHE A 18 -49.01 -1.14 11.97
C PHE A 18 -48.44 -2.46 12.53
N ALA A 19 -49.30 -3.37 13.02
CA ALA A 19 -48.89 -4.70 13.46
C ALA A 19 -48.72 -5.71 12.31
N ALA A 20 -49.40 -5.53 11.18
CA ALA A 20 -49.25 -6.34 9.96
C ALA A 20 -48.15 -5.81 9.01
N GLY A 21 -47.83 -4.51 9.06
CA GLY A 21 -46.66 -3.93 8.38
C GLY A 21 -45.32 -4.22 9.07
N GLY A 22 -45.35 -4.81 10.27
CA GLY A 22 -44.17 -5.20 11.06
C GLY A 22 -43.67 -6.64 10.86
N ARG A 23 -44.25 -7.39 9.91
CA ARG A 23 -43.82 -8.78 9.61
C ARG A 23 -43.74 -9.05 8.10
N ALA A 24 -42.90 -8.28 7.41
CA ALA A 24 -42.34 -8.64 6.11
C ALA A 24 -40.96 -7.98 5.88
N PHE A 25 -40.12 -7.96 6.91
CA PHE A 25 -38.68 -8.10 6.71
C PHE A 25 -38.28 -9.33 7.51
N SER A 26 -38.49 -10.49 6.92
CA SER A 26 -37.69 -11.65 7.28
C SER A 26 -36.25 -11.19 7.24
N ALA A 27 -35.52 -11.34 8.34
CA ALA A 27 -34.08 -11.18 8.36
C ALA A 27 -33.52 -12.07 7.24
N THR A 28 -33.27 -11.47 6.07
CA THR A 28 -32.61 -12.14 4.96
C THR A 28 -31.34 -12.71 5.53
N SER A 29 -31.22 -14.03 5.43
CA SER A 29 -30.05 -14.75 5.89
C SER A 29 -28.80 -14.07 5.28
N LYS A 30 -27.66 -14.13 5.98
CA LYS A 30 -26.41 -13.54 5.47
C LYS A 30 -26.13 -14.01 4.03
N GLU A 31 -26.45 -15.27 3.74
CA GLU A 31 -26.39 -15.87 2.39
C GLU A 31 -27.33 -15.24 1.36
N GLU A 32 -28.58 -14.90 1.71
CA GLU A 32 -29.51 -14.24 0.78
C GLU A 32 -29.07 -12.80 0.48
N ARG A 33 -28.53 -12.09 1.48
CA ARG A 33 -27.91 -10.79 1.24
C ARG A 33 -26.71 -10.93 0.32
N ASP A 34 -25.78 -11.83 0.63
CA ASP A 34 -24.59 -12.07 -0.19
C ASP A 34 -24.95 -12.45 -1.64
N ARG A 35 -25.98 -13.27 -1.86
CA ARG A 35 -26.49 -13.61 -3.20
C ARG A 35 -27.11 -12.43 -3.95
N LEU A 36 -27.93 -11.61 -3.29
CA LEU A 36 -28.48 -10.40 -3.88
C LEU A 36 -27.38 -9.39 -4.23
N PHE A 37 -26.35 -9.30 -3.40
CA PHE A 37 -25.17 -8.47 -3.66
C PHE A 37 -24.35 -8.98 -4.85
N ASP A 38 -24.05 -10.27 -4.93
CA ASP A 38 -23.30 -10.85 -6.04
C ASP A 38 -24.07 -10.68 -7.37
N LYS A 39 -25.41 -10.76 -7.31
CA LYS A 39 -26.28 -10.46 -8.46
C LYS A 39 -26.19 -8.99 -8.87
N MET A 40 -26.20 -8.04 -7.93
CA MET A 40 -26.03 -6.61 -8.22
C MET A 40 -24.66 -6.32 -8.86
N LEU A 41 -23.58 -6.93 -8.36
CA LEU A 41 -22.24 -6.78 -8.94
C LEU A 41 -22.18 -7.31 -10.37
N LEU A 42 -22.81 -8.46 -10.63
CA LEU A 42 -22.92 -9.03 -11.97
C LEU A 42 -23.71 -8.11 -12.91
N GLU A 43 -24.82 -7.53 -12.45
CA GLU A 43 -25.62 -6.57 -13.23
C GLU A 43 -24.81 -5.33 -13.62
N ILE A 44 -23.99 -4.82 -12.68
CA ILE A 44 -23.08 -3.68 -12.94
C ILE A 44 -21.98 -4.09 -13.92
N GLU A 45 -21.40 -5.28 -13.79
CA GLU A 45 -20.38 -5.76 -14.72
C GLU A 45 -20.93 -5.92 -16.15
N VAL A 46 -22.16 -6.42 -16.29
CA VAL A 46 -22.85 -6.51 -17.58
C VAL A 46 -23.15 -5.12 -18.15
N ALA A 47 -23.61 -4.19 -17.31
CA ALA A 47 -23.84 -2.80 -17.72
C ALA A 47 -22.55 -2.08 -18.13
N ALA A 48 -21.46 -2.32 -17.41
CA ALA A 48 -20.11 -1.82 -17.69
C ALA A 48 -19.58 -2.34 -19.04
N LYS A 49 -19.69 -3.65 -19.30
CA LYS A 49 -19.34 -4.25 -20.60
C LYS A 49 -20.17 -3.69 -21.74
N THR A 50 -21.47 -3.49 -21.52
CA THR A 50 -22.38 -2.91 -22.51
C THR A 50 -22.00 -1.46 -22.81
N ALA A 51 -21.72 -0.66 -21.78
CA ALA A 51 -21.25 0.72 -21.92
C ALA A 51 -19.95 0.79 -22.74
N GLY A 52 -18.96 -0.06 -22.43
CA GLY A 52 -17.71 -0.15 -23.20
C GLY A 52 -17.97 -0.43 -24.69
N SER A 53 -18.85 -1.39 -25.00
CA SER A 53 -19.20 -1.72 -26.40
C SER A 53 -19.95 -0.62 -27.15
N GLU A 54 -20.69 0.25 -26.44
CA GLU A 54 -21.37 1.40 -27.03
C GLU A 54 -20.39 2.56 -27.24
N ILE A 55 -19.43 2.75 -26.33
CA ILE A 55 -18.38 3.77 -26.42
C ILE A 55 -17.41 3.47 -27.58
N GLU A 56 -17.07 2.20 -27.81
CA GLU A 56 -16.25 1.78 -28.95
C GLU A 56 -16.85 2.17 -30.31
N LYS A 57 -18.16 2.44 -30.38
CA LYS A 57 -18.87 2.84 -31.61
C LYS A 57 -18.89 4.36 -31.84
N LEU A 58 -18.42 5.17 -30.89
CA LEU A 58 -18.35 6.64 -31.00
C LEU A 58 -17.26 7.25 -31.91
N PRO A 59 -16.24 6.54 -32.46
CA PRO A 59 -15.20 7.15 -33.31
C PRO A 59 -15.70 7.91 -34.54
N SER A 60 -16.94 7.70 -34.99
CA SER A 60 -17.52 8.44 -36.12
C SER A 60 -17.74 9.93 -35.84
N LEU A 61 -17.83 10.34 -34.58
CA LEU A 61 -18.14 11.74 -34.21
C LEU A 61 -16.99 12.72 -34.45
N VAL A 62 -15.73 12.25 -34.40
CA VAL A 62 -14.56 13.12 -34.57
C VAL A 62 -14.45 13.68 -35.99
N GLU A 63 -14.72 12.86 -37.00
CA GLU A 63 -14.62 13.29 -38.39
C GLU A 63 -15.79 14.20 -38.79
N ASP A 64 -16.98 13.96 -38.23
CA ASP A 64 -18.15 14.84 -38.38
C ASP A 64 -17.90 16.22 -37.76
N GLU A 65 -17.37 16.27 -36.53
CA GLU A 65 -17.04 17.54 -35.86
C GLU A 65 -15.86 18.26 -36.52
N ARG A 66 -14.84 17.53 -37.00
CA ARG A 66 -13.76 18.10 -37.82
C ARG A 66 -14.32 18.76 -39.08
N SER A 67 -15.23 18.08 -39.78
CA SER A 67 -15.88 18.62 -40.98
C SER A 67 -16.73 19.85 -40.66
N ARG A 68 -17.41 19.88 -39.51
CA ARG A 68 -18.16 21.04 -39.02
C ARG A 68 -17.26 22.25 -38.80
N ILE A 69 -16.15 22.09 -38.06
CA ILE A 69 -15.22 23.20 -37.80
C ILE A 69 -14.62 23.69 -39.12
N LYS A 70 -14.22 22.78 -40.00
CA LYS A 70 -13.68 23.11 -41.32
C LYS A 70 -14.64 23.98 -42.13
N ASN A 71 -15.92 23.62 -42.17
CA ASN A 71 -16.95 24.39 -42.87
C ASN A 71 -17.20 25.77 -42.21
N ALA A 72 -17.13 25.85 -40.88
CA ALA A 72 -17.26 27.12 -40.16
C ALA A 72 -16.07 28.06 -40.46
N LEU A 73 -14.85 27.53 -40.48
CA LEU A 73 -13.65 28.29 -40.84
C LEU A 73 -13.64 28.69 -42.32
N ASP A 74 -14.11 27.83 -43.22
CA ASP A 74 -14.30 28.19 -44.63
C ASP A 74 -15.33 29.32 -44.79
N LYS A 75 -16.38 29.34 -43.95
CA LYS A 75 -17.34 30.45 -43.91
C LYS A 75 -16.70 31.73 -43.39
N TRP A 76 -15.94 31.68 -42.30
CA TRP A 76 -15.16 32.82 -41.79
C TRP A 76 -14.21 33.37 -42.87
N ALA A 77 -13.51 32.50 -43.59
CA ALA A 77 -12.60 32.88 -44.66
C ALA A 77 -13.32 33.54 -45.85
N SER A 78 -14.61 33.23 -46.05
CA SER A 78 -15.44 33.86 -47.08
C SER A 78 -16.09 35.19 -46.64
N SER A 79 -16.16 35.47 -45.33
CA SER A 79 -16.90 36.63 -44.79
C SER A 79 -16.05 37.65 -44.05
N GLU A 80 -15.19 37.22 -43.12
CA GLU A 80 -14.39 38.10 -42.27
C GLU A 80 -12.99 38.35 -42.84
N LEU A 81 -12.34 37.30 -43.36
CA LEU A 81 -11.02 37.44 -43.97
C LEU A 81 -10.96 38.49 -45.10
N PRO A 82 -11.97 38.62 -45.99
CA PRO A 82 -12.00 39.70 -46.98
C PRO A 82 -11.97 41.09 -46.36
N LYS A 83 -12.66 41.31 -45.23
CA LYS A 83 -12.66 42.60 -44.51
C LYS A 83 -11.28 42.92 -43.93
N ILE A 84 -10.61 41.91 -43.37
CA ILE A 84 -9.24 42.06 -42.85
C ILE A 84 -8.27 42.40 -43.99
N VAL A 85 -8.42 41.73 -45.13
CA VAL A 85 -7.61 42.00 -46.34
C VAL A 85 -7.87 43.40 -46.90
N GLU A 86 -9.12 43.85 -46.98
CA GLU A 86 -9.48 45.21 -47.40
C GLU A 86 -8.91 46.28 -46.47
N ALA A 87 -8.98 46.07 -45.15
CA ALA A 87 -8.38 46.96 -44.16
C ALA A 87 -6.85 47.07 -44.36
N ASN A 88 -6.18 45.94 -44.60
CA ASN A 88 -4.75 45.91 -44.90
C ASN A 88 -4.41 46.63 -46.23
N TYR A 89 -5.25 46.51 -47.27
CA TYR A 89 -5.04 47.31 -48.49
C TYR A 89 -5.03 48.81 -48.21
N LEU A 90 -5.92 49.30 -47.33
CA LEU A 90 -5.95 50.72 -46.94
C LEU A 90 -4.69 51.12 -46.15
N GLU A 91 -4.15 50.23 -45.31
CA GLU A 91 -2.90 50.47 -44.59
C GLU A 91 -1.69 50.52 -45.55
N VAL A 92 -1.67 49.62 -46.54
CA VAL A 92 -0.65 49.61 -47.60
C VAL A 92 -0.76 50.86 -48.47
N GLU A 93 -1.97 51.30 -48.82
CA GLU A 93 -2.20 52.57 -49.54
C GLU A 93 -1.67 53.78 -48.75
N ARG A 94 -1.89 53.82 -47.43
CA ARG A 94 -1.32 54.87 -46.56
C ARG A 94 0.20 54.79 -46.50
N ALA A 95 0.78 53.59 -46.39
CA ALA A 95 2.23 53.39 -46.39
C ALA A 95 2.86 53.87 -47.71
N LEU A 96 2.22 53.56 -48.85
CA LEU A 96 2.60 54.01 -50.19
C LEU A 96 2.51 55.53 -50.34
N ALA A 97 1.44 56.16 -49.84
CA ALA A 97 1.25 57.61 -49.91
C ALA A 97 2.28 58.37 -49.06
N ALA A 98 2.72 57.79 -47.93
CA ALA A 98 3.77 58.36 -47.10
C ALA A 98 5.17 58.20 -47.72
N SER A 99 5.36 57.26 -48.66
CA SER A 99 6.63 56.97 -49.31
C SER A 99 6.89 57.87 -50.50
N SER A 100 8.14 58.31 -50.60
CA SER A 100 8.59 59.25 -51.62
C SER A 100 10.04 58.98 -51.97
N LEU A 101 10.46 59.35 -53.18
CA LEU A 101 11.87 59.32 -53.54
C LEU A 101 12.69 60.28 -52.65
N PRO A 102 14.01 60.09 -52.49
CA PRO A 102 14.85 61.05 -51.79
C PRO A 102 14.72 62.47 -52.40
N LYS A 103 14.60 63.49 -51.55
CA LYS A 103 14.48 64.91 -51.97
C LYS A 103 15.81 65.56 -52.33
N GLU A 104 16.93 64.92 -52.05
CA GLU A 104 18.26 65.42 -52.39
C GLU A 104 18.49 65.42 -53.92
N GLU A 105 19.21 66.42 -54.44
CA GLU A 105 19.45 66.70 -55.87
C GLU A 105 20.24 65.62 -56.65
N GLY A 106 20.33 64.38 -56.18
CA GLY A 106 21.18 63.33 -56.76
C GLY A 106 20.50 62.42 -57.78
N ALA A 107 19.68 61.46 -57.33
CA ALA A 107 19.32 60.31 -58.16
C ALA A 107 18.22 60.61 -59.20
N PHE A 108 17.10 61.21 -58.79
CA PHE A 108 15.97 61.48 -59.69
C PHE A 108 16.29 62.60 -60.69
N SER A 109 16.96 63.66 -60.26
CA SER A 109 17.35 64.80 -61.10
C SER A 109 18.35 64.39 -62.19
N VAL A 110 19.33 63.54 -61.86
CA VAL A 110 20.32 63.00 -62.81
C VAL A 110 19.61 62.08 -63.80
N TRP A 111 18.79 61.15 -63.30
CA TRP A 111 17.99 60.28 -64.16
C TRP A 111 17.07 61.07 -65.11
N TRP A 112 16.36 62.08 -64.61
CA TRP A 112 15.45 62.91 -65.42
C TRP A 112 16.20 63.71 -66.49
N LYS A 113 17.36 64.28 -66.15
CA LYS A 113 18.22 64.99 -67.13
C LYS A 113 18.79 64.04 -68.20
N GLN A 114 19.25 62.86 -67.82
CA GLN A 114 19.77 61.85 -68.75
C GLN A 114 18.66 61.28 -69.65
N THR A 115 17.48 61.04 -69.08
CA THR A 115 16.29 60.56 -69.81
C THR A 115 15.82 61.60 -70.81
N LYS A 116 15.81 62.90 -70.45
CA LYS A 116 15.55 64.02 -71.39
C LYS A 116 16.60 64.14 -72.50
N ALA A 117 17.86 63.85 -72.20
CA ALA A 117 18.96 63.88 -73.17
C ALA A 117 18.98 62.67 -74.13
N GLY A 118 17.99 61.76 -74.04
CA GLY A 118 17.92 60.54 -74.86
C GLY A 118 18.90 59.44 -74.43
N ALA A 119 19.55 59.59 -73.28
CA ALA A 119 20.57 58.68 -72.75
C ALA A 119 20.13 57.92 -71.48
N GLY A 120 18.86 58.04 -71.06
CA GLY A 120 18.36 57.38 -69.85
C GLY A 120 18.37 55.86 -69.99
N SER A 121 19.04 55.16 -69.07
CA SER A 121 19.12 53.70 -69.08
C SER A 121 18.01 53.05 -68.26
N ARG A 122 17.63 51.82 -68.63
CA ARG A 122 16.70 50.97 -67.86
C ARG A 122 17.25 50.66 -66.46
N ASP A 123 18.57 50.65 -66.31
CA ASP A 123 19.26 50.40 -65.04
C ASP A 123 19.12 51.59 -64.07
N ASP A 124 19.10 52.82 -64.58
CA ASP A 124 18.89 54.02 -63.75
C ASP A 124 17.44 54.11 -63.23
N LEU A 125 16.45 53.71 -64.06
CA LEU A 125 15.07 53.58 -63.61
C LEU A 125 14.92 52.49 -62.54
N LYS A 126 15.63 51.36 -62.72
CA LYS A 126 15.66 50.29 -61.74
C LYS A 126 16.21 50.78 -60.40
N ASN A 127 17.28 51.56 -60.41
CA ASN A 127 17.84 52.17 -59.20
C ASN A 127 16.85 53.11 -58.49
N LEU A 128 16.04 53.88 -59.24
CA LEU A 128 14.99 54.72 -58.65
C LEU A 128 13.87 53.91 -58.01
N VAL A 129 13.42 52.84 -58.68
CA VAL A 129 12.45 51.91 -58.11
C VAL A 129 13.02 51.26 -56.84
N GLU A 130 14.26 50.80 -56.86
CA GLU A 130 14.92 50.23 -55.67
C GLU A 130 15.00 51.22 -54.50
N LEU A 131 15.30 52.50 -54.76
CA LEU A 131 15.30 53.55 -53.74
C LEU A 131 13.91 53.81 -53.15
N PHE A 132 12.87 53.85 -53.99
CA PHE A 132 11.48 53.99 -53.54
C PHE A 132 11.05 52.79 -52.67
N PHE A 133 11.39 51.57 -53.08
CA PHE A 133 11.08 50.36 -52.32
C PHE A 133 11.86 50.28 -51.01
N LYS A 134 13.09 50.78 -50.96
CA LYS A 134 13.89 50.84 -49.73
C LYS A 134 13.26 51.75 -48.67
N ASP A 135 12.63 52.87 -49.08
CA ASP A 135 11.87 53.75 -48.19
C ASP A 135 10.51 53.13 -47.76
N LEU A 136 9.87 52.40 -48.67
CA LEU A 136 8.58 51.75 -48.44
C LEU A 136 8.69 50.51 -47.53
N GLN A 137 9.79 49.76 -47.59
CA GLN A 137 9.97 48.47 -46.93
C GLN A 137 9.72 48.50 -45.41
N PRO A 138 10.27 49.44 -44.60
CA PRO A 138 10.00 49.47 -43.16
C PRO A 138 8.51 49.68 -42.83
N ARG A 139 7.79 50.46 -43.66
CA ARG A 139 6.37 50.76 -43.46
C ARG A 139 5.48 49.59 -43.87
N LEU A 140 5.84 48.88 -44.93
CA LEU A 140 5.18 47.64 -45.32
C LEU A 140 5.40 46.52 -44.30
N SER A 141 6.59 46.41 -43.69
CA SER A 141 6.81 45.46 -42.60
C SER A 141 5.86 45.72 -41.44
N SER A 142 5.65 47.00 -41.07
CA SER A 142 4.70 47.36 -40.01
C SER A 142 3.25 47.03 -40.38
N ALA A 143 2.81 47.34 -41.61
CA ALA A 143 1.47 46.96 -42.09
C ALA A 143 1.29 45.43 -42.15
N SER A 144 2.35 44.71 -42.55
CA SER A 144 2.38 43.25 -42.59
C SER A 144 2.22 42.61 -41.22
N GLU A 145 2.90 43.14 -40.19
CA GLU A 145 2.76 42.68 -38.82
C GLU A 145 1.34 42.90 -38.30
N SER A 146 0.75 44.08 -38.54
CA SER A 146 -0.65 44.39 -38.19
C SER A 146 -1.63 43.44 -38.89
N PHE A 147 -1.44 43.20 -40.20
CA PHE A 147 -2.27 42.29 -40.98
C PHE A 147 -2.16 40.84 -40.48
N GLN A 148 -0.94 40.39 -40.17
CA GLN A 148 -0.72 39.07 -39.58
C GLN A 148 -1.46 38.96 -38.24
N MET A 149 -1.31 39.93 -37.34
CA MET A 149 -1.98 39.90 -36.04
C MET A 149 -3.50 39.87 -36.18
N ALA A 150 -4.08 40.70 -37.05
CA ALA A 150 -5.52 40.74 -37.28
C ALA A 150 -6.07 39.40 -37.80
N ILE A 151 -5.36 38.74 -38.72
CA ILE A 151 -5.73 37.39 -39.18
C ILE A 151 -5.66 36.38 -38.04
N LEU A 152 -4.55 36.37 -37.29
CA LEU A 152 -4.33 35.37 -36.25
C LEU A 152 -5.31 35.53 -35.08
N GLU A 153 -5.58 36.75 -34.63
CA GLU A 153 -6.53 37.02 -33.55
C GLU A 153 -7.96 36.62 -33.94
N SER A 154 -8.42 37.03 -35.13
CA SER A 154 -9.76 36.69 -35.60
C SER A 154 -9.92 35.18 -35.84
N LEU A 155 -8.89 34.53 -36.36
CA LEU A 155 -8.90 33.08 -36.56
C LEU A 155 -8.85 32.33 -35.23
N GLU A 156 -8.06 32.79 -34.24
CA GLU A 156 -7.97 32.18 -32.91
C GLU A 156 -9.33 32.20 -32.21
N GLU A 157 -10.04 33.33 -32.29
CA GLU A 157 -11.37 33.48 -31.69
C GLU A 157 -12.37 32.49 -32.30
N GLU A 158 -12.48 32.45 -33.64
CA GLU A 158 -13.41 31.56 -34.32
C GLU A 158 -13.03 30.08 -34.14
N ALA A 159 -11.75 29.73 -34.34
CA ALA A 159 -11.28 28.35 -34.16
C ALA A 159 -11.42 27.89 -32.71
N GLY A 160 -11.15 28.76 -31.74
CA GLY A 160 -11.30 28.48 -30.32
C GLY A 160 -12.76 28.22 -29.92
N LEU A 161 -13.69 29.04 -30.42
CA LEU A 161 -15.14 28.84 -30.24
C LEU A 161 -15.59 27.49 -30.81
N GLN A 162 -15.28 27.24 -32.08
CA GLN A 162 -15.73 26.02 -32.78
C GLN A 162 -15.10 24.76 -32.17
N LEU A 163 -13.83 24.82 -31.77
CA LEU A 163 -13.14 23.71 -31.11
C LEU A 163 -13.73 23.42 -29.72
N GLY A 164 -13.98 24.45 -28.91
CA GLY A 164 -14.60 24.29 -27.59
C GLY A 164 -15.98 23.64 -27.66
N GLU A 165 -16.84 24.09 -28.59
CA GLU A 165 -18.13 23.45 -28.83
C GLU A 165 -17.99 21.99 -29.29
N SER A 166 -17.03 21.72 -30.18
CA SER A 166 -16.82 20.38 -30.75
C SER A 166 -16.33 19.40 -29.71
N MET A 167 -15.41 19.83 -28.83
CA MET A 167 -14.92 19.01 -27.72
C MET A 167 -16.06 18.59 -26.78
N GLU A 168 -16.98 19.51 -26.47
CA GLU A 168 -18.16 19.21 -25.65
C GLU A 168 -19.12 18.25 -26.36
N ARG A 169 -19.32 18.42 -27.68
CA ARG A 169 -20.14 17.51 -28.51
C ARG A 169 -19.54 16.12 -28.63
N VAL A 170 -18.21 16.00 -28.70
CA VAL A 170 -17.51 14.71 -28.67
C VAL A 170 -17.69 14.04 -27.31
N ARG A 171 -17.56 14.79 -26.22
CA ARG A 171 -17.57 14.24 -24.86
C ARG A 171 -18.97 13.85 -24.36
N ARG A 172 -20.00 14.66 -24.65
CA ARG A 172 -21.37 14.46 -24.14
C ARG A 172 -21.94 13.05 -24.40
N PRO A 173 -21.75 12.43 -25.57
CA PRO A 173 -22.15 11.05 -25.82
C PRO A 173 -21.48 10.02 -24.90
N PHE A 174 -20.18 10.15 -24.60
CA PHE A 174 -19.48 9.27 -23.66
C PHE A 174 -20.15 9.33 -22.29
N ILE A 175 -20.36 10.55 -21.77
CA ILE A 175 -21.02 10.76 -20.47
C ILE A 175 -22.47 10.28 -20.49
N GLY A 176 -23.20 10.50 -21.58
CA GLY A 176 -24.59 10.07 -21.74
C GLY A 176 -24.74 8.56 -21.63
N ILE A 177 -23.90 7.80 -22.34
CA ILE A 177 -23.87 6.32 -22.25
C ILE A 177 -23.54 5.88 -20.83
N LEU A 178 -22.51 6.47 -20.21
CA LEU A 178 -22.11 6.11 -18.85
C LEU A 178 -23.22 6.39 -17.83
N LYS A 179 -23.89 7.54 -17.87
CA LYS A 179 -25.01 7.84 -16.96
C LYS A 179 -26.22 6.93 -17.19
N GLN A 180 -26.50 6.58 -18.45
CA GLN A 180 -27.61 5.71 -18.80
C GLN A 180 -27.38 4.26 -18.36
N ARG A 181 -26.16 3.74 -18.55
CA ARG A 181 -25.80 2.36 -18.25
C ARG A 181 -25.31 2.16 -16.82
N LEU A 182 -24.68 3.17 -16.22
CA LEU A 182 -24.10 3.15 -14.88
C LEU A 182 -24.66 4.32 -14.05
N PRO A 183 -25.87 4.17 -13.48
CA PRO A 183 -26.57 5.26 -12.78
C PRO A 183 -25.82 5.84 -11.57
N VAL A 184 -24.78 5.17 -11.08
CA VAL A 184 -23.91 5.66 -10.00
C VAL A 184 -23.30 7.03 -10.31
N TYR A 185 -23.08 7.34 -11.59
CA TYR A 185 -22.56 8.64 -12.04
C TYR A 185 -23.62 9.74 -12.17
N ASN A 186 -24.88 9.47 -11.78
CA ASN A 186 -25.88 10.52 -11.64
C ASN A 186 -25.72 11.32 -10.34
N THR A 187 -25.04 10.74 -9.34
CA THR A 187 -24.86 11.35 -8.01
C THR A 187 -23.42 11.79 -7.73
N ILE A 188 -22.48 11.46 -8.61
CA ILE A 188 -21.05 11.78 -8.45
C ILE A 188 -20.67 12.85 -9.50
N PRO A 189 -19.94 13.91 -9.11
CA PRO A 189 -19.42 14.89 -10.07
C PRO A 189 -18.55 14.19 -11.11
N ILE A 190 -18.82 14.44 -12.39
CA ILE A 190 -17.99 13.96 -13.50
C ILE A 190 -16.95 15.03 -13.78
N PRO A 191 -15.71 14.69 -14.17
CA PRO A 191 -14.64 15.65 -14.41
C PRO A 191 -15.09 16.86 -15.23
N ASN A 192 -14.70 18.08 -14.84
CA ASN A 192 -15.05 19.26 -15.63
C ASN A 192 -14.23 19.32 -16.93
N THR A 193 -14.88 19.71 -18.04
CA THR A 193 -14.28 19.82 -19.38
C THR A 193 -13.08 20.76 -19.39
N ASP A 194 -13.13 21.84 -18.60
CA ASP A 194 -12.05 22.83 -18.50
C ASP A 194 -10.77 22.24 -17.88
N ARG A 195 -10.90 21.33 -16.91
CA ARG A 195 -9.76 20.63 -16.29
C ARG A 195 -9.24 19.49 -17.15
N ALA A 196 -10.13 18.79 -17.86
CA ALA A 196 -9.73 17.80 -18.86
C ALA A 196 -8.95 18.46 -20.02
N ALA A 197 -9.31 19.68 -20.42
CA ALA A 197 -8.55 20.48 -21.38
C ALA A 197 -7.19 20.97 -20.83
N LEU A 198 -7.06 21.19 -19.51
CA LEU A 198 -5.78 21.50 -18.86
C LEU A 198 -4.88 20.28 -18.73
N SER A 199 -5.41 19.08 -18.46
CA SER A 199 -4.63 17.83 -18.42
C SER A 199 -4.23 17.32 -19.82
N PHE A 200 -5.02 17.62 -20.85
CA PHE A 200 -4.61 17.46 -22.26
C PHE A 200 -3.25 18.13 -22.52
N SER A 201 -3.03 19.31 -21.94
CA SER A 201 -1.79 20.06 -22.10
C SER A 201 -0.56 19.51 -21.38
N SER A 202 -0.76 18.70 -20.35
CA SER A 202 0.32 18.10 -19.56
C SER A 202 0.71 16.73 -20.10
N ALA A 203 -0.22 15.97 -20.69
CA ALA A 203 0.04 14.62 -21.21
C ALA A 203 0.90 14.58 -22.50
N GLU A 204 0.82 15.59 -23.37
CA GLU A 204 1.63 15.65 -24.61
C GLU A 204 3.07 16.16 -24.38
N LYS A 205 3.44 16.59 -23.17
CA LYS A 205 4.77 17.15 -22.83
C LYS A 205 5.88 16.13 -22.61
N LYS A 206 6.01 15.13 -23.48
CA LYS A 206 7.23 14.29 -23.56
C LYS A 206 8.19 14.65 -24.71
N GLY A 207 7.99 15.78 -25.38
CA GLY A 207 8.91 16.27 -26.40
C GLY A 207 8.93 17.80 -26.54
N THR A 208 9.95 18.42 -25.97
CA THR A 208 10.49 19.77 -26.26
C THR A 208 9.66 21.04 -25.97
N LEU A 209 10.34 21.94 -25.24
CA LEU A 209 10.13 23.37 -24.95
C LEU A 209 9.09 23.79 -23.87
N SER A 210 9.69 24.28 -22.77
CA SER A 210 9.18 25.14 -21.69
C SER A 210 8.14 24.58 -20.72
N GLU A 211 8.47 24.64 -19.42
CA GLU A 211 7.62 24.36 -18.27
C GLU A 211 6.39 25.28 -18.24
N GLY A 212 5.24 24.71 -17.83
CA GLY A 212 3.94 25.39 -17.69
C GLY A 212 2.82 24.74 -18.52
N SER A 213 1.72 24.31 -17.89
CA SER A 213 0.50 23.79 -18.55
C SER A 213 0.06 24.70 -19.70
N ILE A 214 -0.01 24.18 -20.93
CA ILE A 214 -0.36 24.99 -22.11
C ILE A 214 -1.85 24.83 -22.41
N PRO A 215 -2.73 25.75 -21.98
CA PRO A 215 -4.18 25.62 -22.20
C PRO A 215 -4.52 25.44 -23.68
N LEU A 216 -5.75 25.01 -24.00
CA LEU A 216 -6.25 24.79 -25.37
C LEU A 216 -5.83 25.90 -26.36
N LYS A 217 -5.84 27.14 -25.89
CA LYS A 217 -5.38 28.33 -26.62
C LYS A 217 -3.93 28.24 -27.11
N GLY A 218 -3.03 27.66 -26.34
CA GLY A 218 -1.62 27.55 -26.73
C GLY A 218 -1.34 26.47 -27.78
N LEU A 219 -2.17 25.44 -27.91
CA LEU A 219 -2.08 24.46 -29.01
C LEU A 219 -2.61 25.02 -30.34
N VAL A 220 -3.73 25.75 -30.29
CA VAL A 220 -4.17 26.59 -31.42
C VAL A 220 -3.09 27.63 -31.73
N GLY A 221 -2.44 28.18 -30.70
CA GLY A 221 -1.28 29.06 -30.79
C GLY A 221 -0.11 28.51 -31.63
N VAL A 222 0.23 27.23 -31.51
CA VAL A 222 1.31 26.62 -32.33
C VAL A 222 0.95 26.65 -33.82
N ALA A 223 -0.31 26.35 -34.16
CA ALA A 223 -0.79 26.47 -35.54
C ALA A 223 -0.73 27.93 -36.01
N LEU A 224 -1.17 28.87 -35.18
CA LEU A 224 -1.15 30.32 -35.46
C LEU A 224 0.26 30.87 -35.68
N VAL A 225 1.26 30.40 -34.93
CA VAL A 225 2.66 30.81 -35.11
C VAL A 225 3.20 30.36 -36.48
N LEU A 226 2.90 29.13 -36.92
CA LEU A 226 3.29 28.64 -38.25
C LEU A 226 2.59 29.43 -39.36
N LEU A 227 1.33 29.79 -39.16
CA LEU A 227 0.54 30.62 -40.08
C LEU A 227 1.12 32.02 -40.21
N GLY A 228 1.46 32.66 -39.10
CA GLY A 228 2.09 33.97 -39.09
C GLY A 228 3.39 33.99 -39.88
N ARG A 229 4.21 32.96 -39.73
CA ARG A 229 5.43 32.78 -40.52
C ARG A 229 5.15 32.65 -42.02
N ARG A 230 4.09 31.94 -42.44
CA ARG A 230 3.73 31.80 -43.86
C ARG A 230 3.23 33.10 -44.48
N ILE A 231 2.36 33.82 -43.78
CA ILE A 231 1.87 35.14 -44.21
C ILE A 231 3.06 36.09 -44.39
N MET A 232 3.96 36.15 -43.40
CA MET A 232 5.16 36.98 -43.47
C MET A 232 6.11 36.54 -44.60
N THR A 233 6.28 35.23 -44.80
CA THR A 233 7.13 34.71 -45.89
C THR A 233 6.60 35.10 -47.27
N ARG A 234 5.27 35.08 -47.48
CA ARG A 234 4.67 35.56 -48.73
C ARG A 234 4.93 37.03 -48.93
N ILE A 235 4.63 37.86 -47.93
CA ILE A 235 4.82 39.31 -48.01
C ILE A 235 6.30 39.63 -48.31
N MET A 236 7.24 38.99 -47.60
CA MET A 236 8.68 39.15 -47.81
C MET A 236 9.16 38.66 -49.18
N LYS A 237 8.67 37.52 -49.67
CA LYS A 237 8.97 36.98 -51.02
C LYS A 237 8.48 37.93 -52.12
N PHE A 238 7.39 38.67 -51.86
CA PHE A 238 6.83 39.65 -52.78
C PHE A 238 7.56 41.00 -52.76
N MET A 239 7.96 41.50 -51.58
CA MET A 239 8.58 42.83 -51.43
C MET A 239 9.92 42.98 -52.17
N VAL A 240 10.80 41.96 -52.17
CA VAL A 240 12.23 42.20 -52.42
C VAL A 240 12.64 42.13 -53.91
N MET A 241 11.92 41.39 -54.78
CA MET A 241 12.32 41.27 -56.20
C MET A 241 11.18 41.13 -57.22
N LYS A 242 10.06 40.48 -56.87
CA LYS A 242 8.99 40.23 -57.84
C LYS A 242 8.16 41.49 -58.13
N ILE A 243 7.74 42.23 -57.11
CA ILE A 243 6.94 43.45 -57.33
C ILE A 243 7.80 44.56 -57.94
N ALA A 244 9.02 44.79 -57.43
CA ALA A 244 9.93 45.78 -58.02
C ALA A 244 10.20 45.51 -59.51
N GLY A 245 10.43 44.24 -59.90
CA GLY A 245 10.61 43.85 -61.30
C GLY A 245 9.36 44.02 -62.18
N LYS A 246 8.17 43.71 -61.64
CA LYS A 246 6.89 43.88 -62.36
C LYS A 246 6.47 45.35 -62.46
N VAL A 247 6.64 46.12 -61.39
CA VAL A 247 6.42 47.57 -61.35
C VAL A 247 7.36 48.25 -62.35
N LEU A 248 8.65 47.87 -62.37
CA LEU A 248 9.60 48.34 -63.37
C LEU A 248 9.11 48.06 -64.81
N ALA A 249 8.60 46.86 -65.07
CA ALA A 249 8.07 46.50 -66.39
C ALA A 249 6.84 47.33 -66.80
N LYS A 250 5.97 47.69 -65.85
CA LYS A 250 4.81 48.58 -66.08
C LYS A 250 5.18 50.05 -66.23
N LEU A 251 6.29 50.50 -65.63
CA LEU A 251 6.76 51.88 -65.70
C LEU A 251 7.51 52.21 -67.01
N VAL A 252 8.16 51.23 -67.65
CA VAL A 252 8.93 51.45 -68.90
C VAL A 252 8.10 52.11 -70.01
N PRO A 253 6.86 51.69 -70.31
CA PRO A 253 6.00 52.37 -71.31
C PRO A 253 5.57 53.79 -70.89
N ILE A 254 5.45 54.06 -69.59
CA ILE A 254 4.98 55.34 -69.04
C ILE A 254 6.06 56.42 -69.18
N ILE A 255 7.34 56.05 -69.16
CA ILE A 255 8.46 56.97 -69.41
C ILE A 255 8.35 57.61 -70.79
N GLY A 256 7.92 56.84 -71.80
CA GLY A 256 7.65 57.37 -73.14
C GLY A 256 6.57 58.46 -73.13
N TRP A 257 5.52 58.31 -72.34
CA TRP A 257 4.46 59.32 -72.16
C TRP A 257 4.92 60.54 -71.36
N LEU A 258 5.65 60.32 -70.25
CA LEU A 258 6.26 61.38 -69.45
C LEU A 258 7.25 62.23 -70.26
N LEU A 259 7.98 61.59 -71.18
CA LEU A 259 8.81 62.26 -72.16
C LEU A 259 7.96 63.00 -73.19
N LEU A 260 6.96 62.37 -73.82
CA LEU A 260 6.12 63.01 -74.85
C LEU A 260 5.37 64.25 -74.35
N ALA A 261 5.06 64.37 -73.05
CA ALA A 261 4.48 65.57 -72.42
C ALA A 261 5.49 66.74 -72.25
N PHE A 262 6.44 66.89 -73.19
CA PHE A 262 7.71 67.61 -73.10
C PHE A 262 7.61 69.12 -72.76
N GLU A 263 6.44 69.74 -72.83
CA GLU A 263 6.26 71.19 -72.60
C GLU A 263 5.60 71.58 -71.27
N VAL A 264 5.04 70.64 -70.49
CA VAL A 264 4.08 71.00 -69.41
C VAL A 264 4.58 70.73 -67.99
N TYR A 265 5.49 69.78 -67.77
CA TYR A 265 5.91 69.37 -66.41
C TYR A 265 7.32 69.86 -66.01
N ASP A 266 7.41 70.57 -64.88
CA ASP A 266 8.65 70.84 -64.16
C ASP A 266 9.19 69.57 -63.47
N LEU A 267 10.48 69.54 -63.09
CA LEU A 267 11.15 68.39 -62.46
C LEU A 267 10.38 67.83 -61.25
N ALA A 268 9.73 68.70 -60.48
CA ALA A 268 8.86 68.30 -59.37
C ALA A 268 7.61 67.54 -59.83
N GLY A 269 6.91 68.01 -60.87
CA GLY A 269 5.68 67.37 -61.36
C GLY A 269 5.94 66.04 -62.09
N ALA A 270 7.08 65.90 -62.76
CA ALA A 270 7.50 64.62 -63.34
C ALA A 270 7.83 63.56 -62.26
N ARG A 271 8.38 64.02 -61.14
CA ARG A 271 8.64 63.18 -59.96
C ARG A 271 7.35 62.70 -59.32
N ASP A 272 6.43 63.64 -59.07
CA ASP A 272 5.13 63.33 -58.46
C ASP A 272 4.36 62.32 -59.31
N GLN A 273 4.39 62.47 -60.64
CA GLN A 273 3.73 61.53 -61.56
C GLN A 273 4.40 60.15 -61.58
N LEU A 274 5.75 60.08 -61.53
CA LEU A 274 6.46 58.79 -61.46
C LEU A 274 6.19 58.07 -60.12
N GLU A 275 6.23 58.81 -59.01
CA GLU A 275 5.87 58.28 -57.68
C GLU A 275 4.42 57.78 -57.65
N GLU A 276 3.48 58.51 -58.26
CA GLU A 276 2.08 58.10 -58.33
C GLU A 276 1.88 56.81 -59.14
N GLU A 277 2.56 56.67 -60.29
CA GLU A 277 2.51 55.44 -61.07
C GLU A 277 3.23 54.27 -60.40
N MET A 278 4.29 54.53 -59.61
CA MET A 278 4.91 53.54 -58.73
C MET A 278 3.93 53.06 -57.65
N ARG A 279 3.19 53.97 -57.01
CA ARG A 279 2.17 53.62 -56.00
C ARG A 279 1.04 52.78 -56.59
N LYS A 280 0.47 53.22 -57.73
CA LYS A 280 -0.61 52.49 -58.42
C LYS A 280 -0.17 51.09 -58.88
N SER A 281 0.98 51.02 -59.55
CA SER A 281 1.50 49.74 -60.06
C SER A 281 1.82 48.77 -58.93
N PHE A 282 2.37 49.25 -57.82
CA PHE A 282 2.61 48.43 -56.63
C PHE A 282 1.30 47.89 -56.06
N LEU A 283 0.32 48.77 -55.84
CA LEU A 283 -0.95 48.43 -55.22
C LEU A 283 -1.75 47.43 -56.06
N GLU A 284 -1.75 47.57 -57.38
CA GLU A 284 -2.36 46.59 -58.29
C GLU A 284 -1.74 45.19 -58.16
N GLU A 285 -0.40 45.12 -58.16
CA GLU A 285 0.30 43.84 -57.99
C GLU A 285 0.11 43.26 -56.58
N TYR A 286 0.01 44.12 -55.56
CA TYR A 286 -0.26 43.72 -54.19
C TYR A 286 -1.68 43.11 -54.05
N LYS A 287 -2.70 43.78 -54.60
CA LYS A 287 -4.10 43.31 -54.59
C LYS A 287 -4.30 42.03 -55.40
N ALA A 288 -3.59 41.88 -56.52
CA ALA A 288 -3.66 40.68 -57.35
C ALA A 288 -3.12 39.43 -56.64
N GLU A 289 -2.14 39.61 -55.76
CA GLU A 289 -1.45 38.49 -55.12
C GLU A 289 -1.98 38.17 -53.73
N ILE A 290 -2.19 39.18 -52.89
CA ILE A 290 -2.68 39.02 -51.52
C ILE A 290 -4.18 39.25 -51.57
N SER A 291 -4.97 38.19 -51.50
CA SER A 291 -6.43 38.19 -51.43
C SER A 291 -6.88 37.17 -50.39
N ALA A 292 -8.13 37.24 -49.92
CA ALA A 292 -8.66 36.23 -48.99
C ALA A 292 -8.53 34.81 -49.58
N GLU A 293 -8.70 34.67 -50.89
CA GLU A 293 -8.57 33.39 -51.57
C GLU A 293 -7.12 32.89 -51.56
N SER A 294 -6.14 33.75 -51.85
CA SER A 294 -4.74 33.36 -51.84
C SER A 294 -4.24 33.07 -50.43
N VAL A 295 -4.70 33.80 -49.41
CA VAL A 295 -4.32 33.59 -48.01
C VAL A 295 -4.86 32.26 -47.49
N TRP A 296 -6.14 31.95 -47.70
CA TRP A 296 -6.77 30.76 -47.12
C TRP A 296 -6.51 29.47 -47.93
N TRP A 297 -6.67 29.53 -49.25
CA TRP A 297 -6.72 28.33 -50.11
C TRP A 297 -5.42 28.01 -50.84
N LYS A 298 -4.59 29.00 -51.16
CA LYS A 298 -3.33 28.74 -51.88
C LYS A 298 -2.22 28.32 -50.93
N GLY A 299 -1.44 27.31 -51.33
CA GLY A 299 -0.17 26.94 -50.70
C GLY A 299 1.00 27.79 -51.23
N ASP A 300 2.18 27.65 -50.62
CA ASP A 300 3.39 28.34 -51.11
C ASP A 300 3.94 27.67 -52.39
N ASP A 301 4.46 28.47 -53.33
CA ASP A 301 5.08 27.97 -54.58
C ASP A 301 6.28 27.06 -54.28
N GLY A 302 6.03 25.75 -54.16
CA GLY A 302 7.03 24.76 -53.74
C GLY A 302 6.47 23.50 -53.03
N GLY A 303 5.14 23.31 -52.97
CA GLY A 303 4.52 22.12 -52.39
C GLY A 303 4.17 22.22 -50.90
N GLY A 304 4.12 23.44 -50.34
CA GLY A 304 3.65 23.68 -48.97
C GLY A 304 2.13 23.61 -48.86
N LEU A 305 1.62 23.18 -47.70
CA LEU A 305 0.19 23.14 -47.39
C LEU A 305 -0.43 24.56 -47.41
N SER A 306 -1.70 24.65 -47.76
CA SER A 306 -2.48 25.88 -47.56
C SER A 306 -2.74 26.15 -46.08
N MET A 307 -3.09 27.40 -45.74
CA MET A 307 -3.50 27.78 -44.39
C MET A 307 -4.66 26.91 -43.90
N ARG A 308 -5.66 26.70 -44.76
CA ARG A 308 -6.78 25.81 -44.50
C ARG A 308 -6.37 24.37 -44.17
N GLU A 309 -5.47 23.78 -44.95
CA GLU A 309 -5.02 22.39 -44.75
C GLU A 309 -4.21 22.19 -43.46
N GLU A 310 -3.39 23.17 -43.09
CA GLU A 310 -2.61 23.13 -41.86
C GLU A 310 -3.50 23.19 -40.62
N ILE A 311 -4.49 24.09 -40.63
CA ILE A 311 -5.48 24.21 -39.56
C ILE A 311 -6.34 22.95 -39.47
N ASP A 312 -6.87 22.45 -40.58
CA ASP A 312 -7.67 21.22 -40.62
C ASP A 312 -6.90 20.00 -40.09
N ARG A 313 -5.61 19.88 -40.42
CA ARG A 313 -4.74 18.82 -39.90
C ARG A 313 -4.54 18.93 -38.39
N ASN A 314 -4.29 20.13 -37.88
CA ASN A 314 -4.06 20.36 -36.45
C ASN A 314 -5.35 20.14 -35.65
N ILE A 315 -6.49 20.64 -36.11
CA ILE A 315 -7.81 20.39 -35.51
C ILE A 315 -8.12 18.90 -35.50
N GLY A 316 -7.88 18.18 -36.60
CA GLY A 316 -8.07 16.74 -36.66
C GLY A 316 -7.20 15.97 -35.65
N SER A 317 -5.97 16.42 -35.41
CA SER A 317 -5.09 15.84 -34.38
C SER A 317 -5.63 16.10 -32.97
N LEU A 318 -6.04 17.34 -32.69
CA LEU A 318 -6.57 17.75 -31.38
C LEU A 318 -7.85 16.98 -31.03
N LEU A 319 -8.81 16.89 -31.96
CA LEU A 319 -10.05 16.17 -31.72
C LEU A 319 -9.83 14.66 -31.53
N LYS A 320 -8.90 14.04 -32.26
CA LYS A 320 -8.53 12.63 -32.06
C LYS A 320 -7.86 12.39 -30.71
N SER A 321 -6.98 13.29 -30.29
CA SER A 321 -6.34 13.19 -28.98
C SER A 321 -7.38 13.39 -27.87
N TRP A 322 -8.32 14.32 -28.04
CA TRP A 322 -9.43 14.55 -27.11
C TRP A 322 -10.36 13.36 -26.97
N GLU A 323 -10.70 12.70 -28.09
CA GLU A 323 -11.47 11.46 -28.11
C GLU A 323 -10.77 10.35 -27.32
N ARG A 324 -9.44 10.22 -27.45
CA ARG A 324 -8.66 9.27 -26.65
C ARG A 324 -8.74 9.55 -25.15
N ILE A 325 -8.70 10.83 -24.75
CA ILE A 325 -8.87 11.20 -23.33
C ILE A 325 -10.29 10.85 -22.86
N CYS A 326 -11.31 11.23 -23.62
CA CYS A 326 -12.71 10.91 -23.29
C CYS A 326 -12.92 9.40 -23.14
N ARG A 327 -12.26 8.60 -23.98
CA ARG A 327 -12.27 7.14 -23.89
C ARG A 327 -11.56 6.65 -22.63
N SER A 328 -10.36 7.13 -22.33
CA SER A 328 -9.60 6.76 -21.12
C SER A 328 -10.35 7.11 -19.84
N GLU A 329 -10.98 8.29 -19.81
CA GLU A 329 -11.84 8.73 -18.71
C GLU A 329 -13.04 7.79 -18.57
N ALA A 330 -13.70 7.47 -19.69
CA ALA A 330 -14.82 6.55 -19.69
C ALA A 330 -14.44 5.14 -19.23
N ASP A 331 -13.29 4.61 -19.67
CA ASP A 331 -12.78 3.31 -19.25
C ASP A 331 -12.49 3.29 -17.75
N SER A 332 -11.93 4.38 -17.21
CA SER A 332 -11.70 4.55 -15.77
C SER A 332 -13.01 4.60 -14.98
N MET A 333 -14.03 5.27 -15.53
CA MET A 333 -15.39 5.25 -14.96
C MET A 333 -15.98 3.83 -15.02
N ILE A 334 -15.90 3.13 -16.15
CA ILE A 334 -16.40 1.76 -16.28
C ILE A 334 -15.74 0.83 -15.25
N GLN A 335 -14.42 0.92 -15.06
CA GLN A 335 -13.69 0.09 -14.10
C GLN A 335 -14.03 0.43 -12.64
N SER A 336 -14.25 1.70 -12.32
CA SER A 336 -14.53 2.16 -10.95
C SER A 336 -16.00 2.05 -10.55
N ALA A 337 -16.92 1.89 -11.50
CA ALA A 337 -18.36 1.82 -11.24
C ALA A 337 -18.72 0.76 -10.20
N GLN A 338 -18.04 -0.40 -10.23
CA GLN A 338 -18.24 -1.46 -9.25
C GLN A 338 -17.90 -0.98 -7.83
N ILE A 339 -16.77 -0.29 -7.66
CA ILE A 339 -16.30 0.20 -6.36
C ILE A 339 -17.24 1.30 -5.83
N LEU A 340 -17.64 2.23 -6.69
CA LEU A 340 -18.51 3.35 -6.34
C LEU A 340 -19.95 2.90 -6.05
N SER A 341 -20.42 1.83 -6.70
CA SER A 341 -21.74 1.27 -6.42
C SER A 341 -21.84 0.64 -5.04
N PHE A 342 -20.70 0.24 -4.47
CA PHE A 342 -20.65 -0.64 -3.31
C PHE A 342 -20.92 0.07 -1.98
N SER A 343 -20.48 1.32 -1.82
CA SER A 343 -20.53 2.05 -0.54
C SER A 343 -20.91 3.52 -0.76
N GLU A 344 -21.88 4.01 0.03
CA GLU A 344 -22.27 5.42 0.01
C GLU A 344 -21.16 6.32 0.56
N GLU A 345 -20.47 5.86 1.59
CA GLU A 345 -19.31 6.51 2.18
C GLU A 345 -18.18 6.68 1.16
N VAL A 346 -17.94 5.66 0.32
CA VAL A 346 -16.97 5.76 -0.78
C VAL A 346 -17.41 6.80 -1.80
N ARG A 347 -18.70 6.84 -2.18
CA ARG A 347 -19.20 7.88 -3.10
C ARG A 347 -19.07 9.27 -2.52
N ASN A 348 -19.44 9.45 -1.26
CA ASN A 348 -19.36 10.74 -0.58
C ASN A 348 -17.92 11.22 -0.48
N TYR A 349 -16.98 10.32 -0.17
CA TYR A 349 -15.55 10.62 -0.16
C TYR A 349 -15.04 11.05 -1.54
N VAL A 350 -15.39 10.29 -2.60
CA VAL A 350 -14.98 10.62 -3.97
C VAL A 350 -15.56 11.96 -4.40
N SER A 351 -16.85 12.20 -4.18
CA SER A 351 -17.49 13.49 -4.48
C SER A 351 -16.80 14.65 -3.76
N GLN A 352 -16.52 14.50 -2.46
CA GLN A 352 -15.83 15.53 -1.68
C GLN A 352 -14.43 15.82 -2.23
N GLN A 353 -13.63 14.80 -2.57
CA GLN A 353 -12.29 15.00 -3.14
C GLN A 353 -12.34 15.74 -4.47
N LEU A 354 -13.33 15.43 -5.32
CA LEU A 354 -13.51 16.11 -6.60
C LEU A 354 -13.94 17.57 -6.43
N ASP A 355 -14.83 17.84 -5.48
CA ASP A 355 -15.28 19.19 -5.10
C ASP A 355 -14.11 20.02 -4.52
N GLU A 356 -13.23 19.40 -3.73
CA GLU A 356 -12.00 20.00 -3.19
C GLU A 356 -10.92 20.24 -4.25
N GLY A 357 -11.10 19.69 -5.44
CA GLY A 357 -10.27 19.98 -6.59
C GLY A 357 -9.34 18.86 -7.04
N ALA A 358 -9.44 17.67 -6.45
CA ALA A 358 -8.62 16.52 -6.84
C ALA A 358 -8.92 16.06 -8.28
N GLU A 359 -7.92 15.48 -8.93
CA GLU A 359 -8.10 14.85 -10.23
C GLU A 359 -8.83 13.50 -10.08
N PHE A 360 -9.70 13.19 -11.03
CA PHE A 360 -10.59 12.05 -10.94
C PHE A 360 -9.88 10.70 -11.03
N GLU A 361 -8.94 10.56 -11.97
CA GLU A 361 -8.24 9.29 -12.19
C GLU A 361 -7.38 8.87 -10.98
N PRO A 362 -6.58 9.75 -10.35
CA PRO A 362 -5.87 9.41 -9.11
C PRO A 362 -6.80 8.98 -7.96
N VAL A 363 -7.94 9.66 -7.80
CA VAL A 363 -8.92 9.30 -6.77
C VAL A 363 -9.47 7.90 -7.02
N LEU A 364 -9.80 7.55 -8.27
CA LEU A 364 -10.27 6.22 -8.62
C LEU A 364 -9.19 5.13 -8.48
N GLN A 365 -7.94 5.42 -8.83
CA GLN A 365 -6.82 4.49 -8.61
C GLN A 365 -6.67 4.19 -7.12
N LYS A 366 -6.79 5.20 -6.26
CA LYS A 366 -6.78 5.03 -4.81
C LYS A 366 -7.93 4.13 -4.33
N MET A 367 -9.14 4.34 -4.87
CA MET A 367 -10.29 3.48 -4.58
C MET A 367 -10.08 2.03 -5.07
N SER A 368 -9.43 1.84 -6.22
CA SER A 368 -9.08 0.51 -6.74
C SER A 368 -8.12 -0.23 -5.84
N ILE A 369 -7.09 0.44 -5.32
CA ILE A 369 -6.14 -0.15 -4.36
C ILE A 369 -6.88 -0.55 -3.08
N MET A 370 -7.76 0.32 -2.58
CA MET A 370 -8.57 0.01 -1.40
C MET A 370 -9.50 -1.17 -1.64
N TRP A 371 -10.15 -1.25 -2.80
CA TRP A 371 -11.02 -2.36 -3.16
C TRP A 371 -10.25 -3.68 -3.27
N ASP A 372 -9.07 -3.66 -3.86
CA ASP A 372 -8.20 -4.84 -4.01
C ASP A 372 -7.73 -5.40 -2.64
N VAL A 373 -7.58 -4.55 -1.63
CA VAL A 373 -7.17 -4.98 -0.27
C VAL A 373 -8.37 -5.34 0.61
N PHE A 374 -9.39 -4.48 0.68
CA PHE A 374 -10.48 -4.61 1.65
C PHE A 374 -11.78 -5.17 1.07
N GLY A 375 -11.95 -5.08 -0.25
CA GLY A 375 -13.14 -5.54 -0.97
C GLY A 375 -14.44 -5.11 -0.28
N LYS A 376 -15.25 -6.10 0.11
CA LYS A 376 -16.57 -5.87 0.71
C LYS A 376 -16.53 -5.14 2.07
N LEU A 377 -15.36 -5.01 2.72
CA LEU A 377 -15.28 -4.28 3.99
C LEU A 377 -15.42 -2.77 3.85
N LEU A 378 -15.19 -2.21 2.66
CA LEU A 378 -15.32 -0.77 2.41
C LEU A 378 -16.74 -0.21 2.64
N ALA A 379 -17.77 -1.06 2.69
CA ALA A 379 -19.13 -0.64 3.01
C ALA A 379 -19.41 -0.53 4.52
N GLY A 380 -18.51 -1.06 5.37
CA GLY A 380 -18.71 -1.11 6.81
C GLY A 380 -17.88 -0.09 7.60
N GLY A 381 -17.03 0.71 6.95
CA GLY A 381 -16.08 1.60 7.61
C GLY A 381 -15.83 2.90 6.86
N GLN A 382 -15.19 3.85 7.52
CA GLN A 382 -14.82 5.14 6.93
C GLN A 382 -13.59 4.99 6.03
N VAL A 383 -13.60 5.65 4.86
CA VAL A 383 -12.50 5.58 3.88
C VAL A 383 -11.16 5.98 4.49
N GLN A 384 -11.14 6.99 5.37
CA GLN A 384 -9.91 7.45 6.05
C GLN A 384 -9.28 6.37 6.95
N MET A 385 -10.09 5.49 7.55
CA MET A 385 -9.57 4.38 8.36
C MET A 385 -8.85 3.35 7.48
N PHE A 386 -9.42 3.01 6.32
CA PHE A 386 -8.80 2.11 5.35
C PHE A 386 -7.50 2.68 4.76
N GLU A 387 -7.47 3.99 4.52
CA GLU A 387 -6.25 4.69 4.12
C GLU A 387 -5.17 4.61 5.19
N SER A 388 -5.54 4.83 6.45
CA SER A 388 -4.62 4.68 7.59
C SER A 388 -4.05 3.26 7.67
N MET A 389 -4.89 2.22 7.51
CA MET A 389 -4.44 0.83 7.47
C MET A 389 -3.46 0.56 6.32
N LEU A 390 -3.72 1.10 5.12
CA LEU A 390 -2.82 0.93 3.96
C LEU A 390 -1.45 1.59 4.17
N VAL A 391 -1.41 2.70 4.90
CA VAL A 391 -0.16 3.42 5.18
C VAL A 391 0.63 2.75 6.30
N THR A 392 -0.05 2.20 7.30
CA THR A 392 0.59 1.62 8.50
C THR A 392 0.93 0.14 8.36
N ALA A 393 0.25 -0.59 7.47
CA ALA A 393 0.53 -2.00 7.23
C ALA A 393 1.92 -2.22 6.62
N PRO A 394 2.75 -3.10 7.20
CA PRO A 394 4.06 -3.45 6.64
C PRO A 394 3.96 -4.16 5.27
N ASP A 395 2.95 -5.02 5.09
CA ASP A 395 2.68 -5.72 3.83
C ASP A 395 1.18 -5.63 3.46
N ARG A 396 0.92 -5.30 2.20
CA ARG A 396 -0.43 -5.23 1.62
C ARG A 396 -1.07 -6.60 1.43
N ASN A 397 -0.28 -7.63 1.14
CA ASN A 397 -0.79 -8.99 0.96
C ASN A 397 -1.30 -9.56 2.29
N ASP A 398 -0.56 -9.33 3.38
CA ASP A 398 -0.98 -9.70 4.72
C ASP A 398 -2.26 -8.95 5.12
N LEU A 399 -2.30 -7.64 4.87
CA LEU A 399 -3.50 -6.84 5.15
C LEU A 399 -4.71 -7.34 4.35
N ARG A 400 -4.54 -7.74 3.08
CA ARG A 400 -5.60 -8.36 2.27
C ARG A 400 -6.08 -9.67 2.87
N LEU A 401 -5.16 -10.53 3.33
CA LEU A 401 -5.50 -11.81 3.96
C LEU A 401 -6.24 -11.60 5.28
N LEU A 402 -5.83 -10.61 6.09
CA LEU A 402 -6.52 -10.22 7.32
C LEU A 402 -7.92 -9.70 7.04
N ALA A 403 -8.05 -8.76 6.10
CA ALA A 403 -9.32 -8.19 5.69
C ALA A 403 -10.29 -9.29 5.24
N LYS A 404 -9.82 -10.23 4.41
CA LYS A 404 -10.64 -11.35 3.94
C LYS A 404 -11.06 -12.29 5.08
N SER A 405 -10.16 -12.59 6.01
CA SER A 405 -10.39 -13.66 7.01
C SER A 405 -11.13 -13.15 8.25
N MET A 406 -10.77 -11.97 8.76
CA MET A 406 -11.44 -11.36 9.92
C MET A 406 -12.75 -10.69 9.54
N GLY A 407 -12.86 -10.19 8.30
CA GLY A 407 -14.01 -9.46 7.83
C GLY A 407 -14.29 -8.22 8.71
N PRO A 408 -15.57 -7.96 9.09
CA PRO A 408 -15.94 -6.78 9.87
C PRO A 408 -15.27 -6.68 11.24
N LYS A 409 -14.74 -7.79 11.79
CA LYS A 409 -14.01 -7.78 13.08
C LYS A 409 -12.69 -7.01 12.99
N LEU A 410 -12.12 -6.83 11.79
CA LEU A 410 -10.86 -6.09 11.61
C LEU A 410 -10.97 -4.62 12.06
N LEU A 411 -12.10 -3.97 11.74
CA LEU A 411 -12.31 -2.54 11.99
C LEU A 411 -12.19 -2.16 13.47
N PRO A 412 -12.94 -2.78 14.41
CA PRO A 412 -12.84 -2.43 15.82
C PRO A 412 -11.47 -2.81 16.43
N PHE A 413 -10.78 -3.82 15.89
CA PHE A 413 -9.42 -4.15 16.33
C PHE A 413 -8.43 -3.05 15.94
N TYR A 414 -8.47 -2.61 14.69
CA TYR A 414 -7.61 -1.52 14.23
C TYR A 414 -7.97 -0.18 14.88
N GLU A 415 -9.25 0.10 15.11
CA GLU A 415 -9.66 1.31 15.82
C GLU A 415 -9.10 1.35 17.25
N LYS A 416 -9.04 0.20 17.92
CA LYS A 416 -8.51 0.09 19.28
C LYS A 416 -6.98 0.17 19.35
N PHE A 417 -6.27 -0.52 18.45
CA PHE A 417 -4.83 -0.75 18.57
C PHE A 417 -3.98 -0.13 17.45
N GLY A 418 -4.58 0.31 16.35
CA GLY A 418 -3.93 1.00 15.25
C GLY A 418 -2.79 0.23 14.60
N ALA A 419 -1.69 0.95 14.33
CA ALA A 419 -0.52 0.43 13.64
C ALA A 419 0.18 -0.69 14.43
N ASP A 420 0.18 -0.64 15.76
CA ASP A 420 0.85 -1.65 16.60
C ASP A 420 0.28 -3.05 16.38
N TYR A 421 -1.04 -3.14 16.17
CA TYR A 421 -1.68 -4.39 15.83
C TYR A 421 -1.20 -4.95 14.49
N LEU A 422 -1.19 -4.14 13.41
CA LEU A 422 -0.78 -4.61 12.09
C LEU A 422 0.71 -4.97 12.05
N GLN A 423 1.56 -4.21 12.75
CA GLN A 423 3.00 -4.49 12.86
C GLN A 423 3.28 -5.77 13.64
N ALA A 424 2.59 -5.97 14.77
CA ALA A 424 2.73 -7.18 15.56
C ALA A 424 2.25 -8.42 14.79
N VAL A 425 1.12 -8.33 14.09
CA VAL A 425 0.61 -9.44 13.26
C VAL A 425 1.58 -9.77 12.12
N SER A 426 2.17 -8.76 11.48
CA SER A 426 3.19 -8.98 10.45
C SER A 426 4.41 -9.72 11.02
N LYS A 427 4.92 -9.33 12.20
CA LYS A 427 6.02 -10.04 12.88
C LYS A 427 5.69 -11.47 13.31
N ILE A 428 4.43 -11.74 13.65
CA ILE A 428 3.95 -13.09 14.01
C ILE A 428 3.80 -13.96 12.75
N GLY A 429 3.53 -13.32 11.61
CA GLY A 429 3.05 -13.93 10.38
C GLY A 429 1.54 -14.04 10.37
N VAL A 430 0.93 -13.55 9.30
CA VAL A 430 -0.54 -13.48 9.15
C VAL A 430 -1.21 -14.84 9.28
N TYR A 431 -0.59 -15.89 8.73
CA TYR A 431 -1.13 -17.25 8.80
C TYR A 431 -1.08 -17.82 10.22
N ASN A 432 -0.03 -17.51 10.98
CA ASN A 432 0.09 -17.94 12.36
C ASN A 432 -0.92 -17.23 13.27
N TYR A 433 -1.16 -15.94 13.01
CA TYR A 433 -2.23 -15.17 13.68
C TYR A 433 -3.61 -15.77 13.37
N LEU A 434 -3.92 -16.02 12.09
CA LEU A 434 -5.21 -16.56 11.68
C LEU A 434 -5.43 -18.03 12.07
N ALA A 435 -4.38 -18.76 12.44
CA ALA A 435 -4.47 -20.16 12.83
C ALA A 435 -5.08 -20.39 14.23
N SER A 436 -5.23 -19.37 15.08
CA SER A 436 -5.86 -19.48 16.39
C SER A 436 -6.77 -18.29 16.69
N GLU A 437 -8.02 -18.57 17.06
CA GLU A 437 -8.97 -17.54 17.48
C GLU A 437 -8.57 -16.85 18.80
N GLU A 438 -7.70 -17.47 19.60
CA GLU A 438 -7.27 -16.95 20.89
C GLU A 438 -6.48 -15.64 20.78
N TRP A 439 -5.85 -15.40 19.62
CA TRP A 439 -5.24 -14.10 19.30
C TRP A 439 -6.26 -12.95 19.32
N THR A 440 -7.52 -13.24 19.03
CA THR A 440 -8.62 -12.25 19.09
C THR A 440 -9.27 -12.16 20.47
N GLY A 441 -8.73 -12.85 21.48
CA GLY A 441 -9.22 -12.80 22.85
C GLY A 441 -8.97 -11.45 23.52
N ALA A 442 -9.85 -11.07 24.46
CA ALA A 442 -9.79 -9.78 25.16
C ALA A 442 -8.56 -9.59 26.07
N GLY A 443 -7.75 -10.63 26.29
CA GLY A 443 -6.61 -10.61 27.20
C GLY A 443 -5.30 -10.09 26.62
N ILE A 444 -5.23 -9.83 25.30
CA ILE A 444 -3.99 -9.40 24.63
C ILE A 444 -4.02 -7.89 24.39
N ASP A 445 -3.03 -7.19 24.93
CA ASP A 445 -2.76 -5.80 24.60
C ASP A 445 -1.70 -5.71 23.50
N TRP A 446 -2.11 -5.28 22.31
CA TRP A 446 -1.26 -5.23 21.13
C TRP A 446 -0.20 -4.14 21.19
N HIS A 447 -0.41 -3.07 21.96
CA HIS A 447 0.61 -2.03 22.14
C HIS A 447 1.82 -2.61 22.89
N ILE A 448 1.55 -3.30 24.02
CA ILE A 448 2.59 -3.93 24.85
C ILE A 448 3.27 -5.08 24.09
N LEU A 449 2.48 -5.87 23.36
CA LEU A 449 3.01 -6.98 22.58
C LEU A 449 3.94 -6.49 21.47
N ASN A 450 3.54 -5.48 20.68
CA ASN A 450 4.35 -4.95 19.59
C ASN A 450 5.73 -4.47 20.08
N GLU A 451 5.77 -3.68 21.17
CA GLU A 451 7.03 -3.23 21.77
C GLU A 451 7.94 -4.40 22.15
N SER A 452 7.36 -5.47 22.70
CA SER A 452 8.11 -6.66 23.11
C SER A 452 8.65 -7.43 21.90
N LEU A 453 7.88 -7.48 20.81
CA LEU A 453 8.26 -8.15 19.57
C LEU A 453 9.38 -7.45 18.80
N LEU A 454 9.66 -6.17 19.06
CA LEU A 454 10.79 -5.46 18.41
C LEU A 454 12.13 -6.19 18.60
N SER A 455 12.30 -6.85 19.74
CA SER A 455 13.53 -7.59 20.09
C SER A 455 13.62 -9.00 19.48
N LEU A 456 12.56 -9.50 18.86
CA LEU A 456 12.51 -10.83 18.25
C LEU A 456 12.71 -10.78 16.73
N PRO A 457 13.31 -11.85 16.15
CA PRO A 457 13.25 -12.08 14.71
C PRO A 457 11.80 -12.36 14.28
N ASP A 458 11.57 -12.28 12.97
CA ASP A 458 10.29 -12.61 12.35
C ASP A 458 9.91 -14.08 12.60
N LEU A 459 8.66 -14.32 12.99
CA LEU A 459 8.12 -15.65 13.31
C LEU A 459 7.25 -16.23 12.19
N THR A 460 7.17 -15.55 11.04
CA THR A 460 6.26 -15.93 9.94
C THR A 460 6.33 -17.41 9.56
N ASP A 461 7.52 -17.98 9.47
CA ASP A 461 7.74 -19.38 9.09
C ASP A 461 7.82 -20.36 10.27
N ASN A 462 7.60 -19.90 11.51
CA ASN A 462 7.74 -20.72 12.72
C ASN A 462 6.45 -20.77 13.56
N ARG A 463 5.55 -21.66 13.14
CA ARG A 463 4.25 -21.88 13.79
C ARG A 463 4.35 -22.24 15.27
N ASP A 464 5.33 -23.07 15.65
CA ASP A 464 5.50 -23.49 17.04
C ASP A 464 5.93 -22.32 17.92
N ALA A 465 6.86 -21.47 17.43
CA ALA A 465 7.27 -20.26 18.15
C ALA A 465 6.11 -19.26 18.28
N ALA A 466 5.31 -19.06 17.24
CA ALA A 466 4.11 -18.23 17.32
C ALA A 466 3.09 -18.78 18.35
N SER A 467 2.91 -20.10 18.43
CA SER A 467 2.07 -20.73 19.45
C SER A 467 2.62 -20.54 20.86
N GLY A 468 3.95 -20.54 21.03
CA GLY A 468 4.58 -20.25 22.32
C GLY A 468 4.43 -18.79 22.73
N LEU A 469 4.58 -17.87 21.78
CA LEU A 469 4.33 -16.45 21.98
C LEU A 469 2.88 -16.18 22.42
N LEU A 470 1.89 -16.83 21.79
CA LEU A 470 0.50 -16.76 22.20
C LEU A 470 0.31 -17.20 23.66
N ALA A 471 0.98 -18.28 24.07
CA ALA A 471 0.92 -18.76 25.45
C ALA A 471 1.48 -17.74 26.45
N LEU A 472 2.60 -17.09 26.12
CA LEU A 472 3.17 -16.02 26.94
C LEU A 472 2.24 -14.81 27.01
N ALA A 473 1.68 -14.39 25.88
CA ALA A 473 0.81 -13.22 25.79
C ALA A 473 -0.47 -13.39 26.63
N LEU A 474 -1.10 -14.58 26.59
CA LEU A 474 -2.31 -14.87 27.37
C LEU A 474 -2.06 -14.92 28.88
N GLU A 475 -0.85 -15.27 29.31
CA GLU A 475 -0.45 -15.29 30.71
C GLU A 475 0.16 -13.95 31.17
N GLY A 476 0.19 -12.93 30.31
CA GLY A 476 0.70 -11.58 30.60
C GLY A 476 2.21 -11.54 30.85
N VAL A 477 2.96 -12.45 30.22
CA VAL A 477 4.39 -12.63 30.44
C VAL A 477 5.21 -11.76 29.50
N ALA A 478 6.25 -11.10 30.02
CA ALA A 478 7.18 -10.33 29.19
C ALA A 478 7.93 -11.23 28.20
N VAL A 479 7.86 -10.89 26.91
CA VAL A 479 8.47 -11.67 25.82
C VAL A 479 9.95 -11.31 25.60
N LYS A 480 10.40 -10.18 26.17
CA LYS A 480 11.74 -9.63 25.95
C LYS A 480 12.83 -10.62 26.37
N GLY A 481 13.65 -11.04 25.41
CA GLY A 481 14.79 -11.95 25.63
C GLY A 481 14.50 -13.44 25.43
N ALA A 482 13.28 -13.83 25.05
CA ALA A 482 13.00 -15.21 24.64
C ALA A 482 13.59 -15.50 23.24
N SER A 483 14.23 -16.64 23.04
CA SER A 483 14.65 -17.05 21.69
C SER A 483 13.49 -17.73 20.93
N PRO A 484 13.50 -17.76 19.58
CA PRO A 484 12.53 -18.52 18.80
C PRO A 484 12.47 -20.00 19.18
N GLU A 485 13.60 -20.61 19.55
CA GLU A 485 13.67 -22.00 20.01
C GLU A 485 12.96 -22.19 21.36
N ALA A 486 13.16 -21.25 22.29
CA ALA A 486 12.47 -21.25 23.58
C ALA A 486 10.96 -21.14 23.40
N LEU A 487 10.53 -20.24 22.51
CA LEU A 487 9.12 -20.07 22.16
C LEU A 487 8.56 -21.35 21.51
N ALA A 488 9.29 -21.99 20.59
CA ALA A 488 8.85 -23.23 19.96
C ALA A 488 8.69 -24.37 20.99
N ALA A 489 9.61 -24.47 21.96
CA ALA A 489 9.50 -25.43 23.06
C ALA A 489 8.25 -25.18 23.93
N ILE A 490 7.94 -23.91 24.22
CA ILE A 490 6.71 -23.52 24.93
C ILE A 490 5.47 -23.88 24.11
N GLY A 491 5.45 -23.53 22.81
CA GLY A 491 4.33 -23.79 21.92
C GLY A 491 3.98 -25.28 21.79
N ALA A 492 4.99 -26.13 21.65
CA ALA A 492 4.82 -27.58 21.55
C ALA A 492 4.20 -28.22 22.82
N ARG A 493 4.23 -27.52 23.96
CA ARG A 493 3.81 -28.01 25.28
C ARG A 493 3.10 -26.96 26.12
N ARG A 494 2.19 -26.21 25.49
CA ARG A 494 1.48 -25.08 26.11
C ARG A 494 0.80 -25.40 27.45
N ASP A 495 0.14 -26.56 27.58
CA ASP A 495 -0.52 -26.96 28.83
C ASP A 495 0.48 -27.17 29.98
N LEU A 496 1.63 -27.78 29.66
CA LEU A 496 2.69 -28.01 30.63
C LEU A 496 3.36 -26.70 31.02
N PHE A 497 3.60 -25.80 30.05
CA PHE A 497 4.05 -24.44 30.32
C PHE A 497 3.12 -23.74 31.33
N GLY A 498 1.81 -23.73 31.10
CA GLY A 498 0.86 -23.10 32.01
C GLY A 498 0.89 -23.67 33.43
N LYS A 499 1.08 -24.98 33.57
CA LYS A 499 1.24 -25.63 34.89
C LYS A 499 2.53 -25.20 35.59
N ILE A 500 3.65 -25.19 34.88
CA ILE A 500 4.96 -24.80 35.44
C ILE A 500 4.96 -23.29 35.77
N TRP A 501 4.45 -22.45 34.87
CA TRP A 501 4.40 -21.01 35.01
C TRP A 501 3.62 -20.57 36.26
N LYS A 502 2.47 -21.20 36.53
CA LYS A 502 1.67 -20.95 37.75
C LYS A 502 2.46 -21.19 39.04
N ILE A 503 3.46 -22.07 39.00
CA ILE A 503 4.32 -22.43 40.13
C ILE A 503 5.53 -21.49 40.23
N LEU A 504 6.15 -21.14 39.10
CA LEU A 504 7.44 -20.44 39.03
C LEU A 504 7.35 -18.93 38.80
N LYS A 505 6.19 -18.38 38.44
CA LYS A 505 6.05 -16.95 38.14
C LYS A 505 6.69 -16.06 39.23
N PRO A 506 7.50 -15.04 38.86
CA PRO A 506 7.72 -14.53 37.49
C PRO A 506 8.94 -15.12 36.71
N ASP A 507 9.50 -16.28 37.08
CA ASP A 507 10.75 -16.81 36.47
C ASP A 507 10.53 -17.52 35.11
N VAL A 508 10.52 -16.72 34.03
CA VAL A 508 10.31 -17.21 32.64
C VAL A 508 11.50 -18.00 32.14
N ALA A 509 12.71 -17.56 32.45
CA ALA A 509 13.94 -18.17 31.97
C ALA A 509 14.05 -19.62 32.47
N LYS A 510 13.76 -19.84 33.76
CA LYS A 510 13.71 -21.20 34.33
C LYS A 510 12.62 -22.06 33.70
N THR A 511 11.44 -21.48 33.45
CA THR A 511 10.33 -22.19 32.81
C THR A 511 10.69 -22.63 31.38
N ALA A 512 11.29 -21.74 30.58
CA ALA A 512 11.75 -22.04 29.23
C ALA A 512 12.84 -23.12 29.22
N ALA A 513 13.86 -22.99 30.07
CA ALA A 513 14.97 -23.95 30.16
C ALA A 513 14.51 -25.37 30.53
N LEU A 514 13.46 -25.51 31.35
CA LEU A 514 12.87 -26.82 31.67
C LEU A 514 12.19 -27.46 30.46
N LEU A 515 11.58 -26.67 29.57
CA LEU A 515 10.86 -27.15 28.40
C LEU A 515 11.79 -27.45 27.21
N GLU A 516 12.90 -26.73 27.09
CA GLU A 516 13.92 -26.97 26.05
C GLU A 516 14.60 -28.34 26.20
N ASN A 517 14.85 -28.78 27.44
CA ASN A 517 15.50 -30.06 27.69
C ASN A 517 14.47 -31.20 27.73
N LYS A 518 14.48 -32.07 26.70
CA LYS A 518 13.55 -33.21 26.56
C LYS A 518 13.45 -34.09 27.81
N LYS A 519 14.57 -34.34 28.48
CA LYS A 519 14.61 -35.19 29.68
C LYS A 519 14.06 -34.47 30.90
N ALA A 520 14.43 -33.20 31.10
CA ALA A 520 13.88 -32.38 32.17
C ALA A 520 12.36 -32.24 32.03
N MET A 521 11.90 -31.88 30.83
CA MET A 521 10.48 -31.77 30.50
C MET A 521 9.71 -33.05 30.84
N ALA A 522 10.20 -34.22 30.43
CA ALA A 522 9.53 -35.50 30.70
C ALA A 522 9.44 -35.78 32.21
N ASN A 523 10.54 -35.58 32.94
CA ASN A 523 10.58 -35.77 34.39
C ASN A 523 9.66 -34.80 35.13
N VAL A 524 9.60 -33.54 34.69
CA VAL A 524 8.69 -32.52 35.26
C VAL A 524 7.24 -32.87 34.98
N ALA A 525 6.90 -33.24 33.74
CA ALA A 525 5.54 -33.59 33.35
C ALA A 525 4.99 -34.74 34.19
N GLU A 526 5.77 -35.82 34.31
CA GLU A 526 5.38 -37.00 35.10
C GLU A 526 5.35 -36.69 36.60
N GLY A 527 6.32 -35.91 37.10
CA GLY A 527 6.34 -35.47 38.50
C GLY A 527 5.10 -34.65 38.88
N LEU A 528 4.68 -33.72 38.02
CA LEU A 528 3.47 -32.92 38.22
C LEU A 528 2.19 -33.75 38.13
N GLU A 529 2.19 -34.84 37.37
CA GLU A 529 1.05 -35.76 37.26
C GLU A 529 0.93 -36.66 38.49
N LEU A 530 2.04 -37.26 38.93
CA LEU A 530 2.03 -38.24 40.03
C LEU A 530 2.07 -37.59 41.42
N TYR A 531 2.80 -36.48 41.58
CA TYR A 531 3.07 -35.83 42.86
C TYR A 531 3.02 -34.29 42.74
N PRO A 532 1.87 -33.68 42.41
CA PRO A 532 1.77 -32.26 42.04
C PRO A 532 2.33 -31.29 43.10
N GLU A 533 2.04 -31.53 44.39
CA GLU A 533 2.49 -30.65 45.46
C GLU A 533 4.00 -30.73 45.71
N THR A 534 4.57 -31.94 45.70
CA THR A 534 6.03 -32.14 45.84
C THR A 534 6.77 -31.67 44.59
N ALA A 535 6.25 -31.94 43.39
CA ALA A 535 6.83 -31.43 42.16
C ALA A 535 6.86 -29.90 42.13
N ALA A 536 5.84 -29.23 42.65
CA ALA A 536 5.83 -27.76 42.78
C ALA A 536 6.96 -27.24 43.68
N VAL A 537 7.23 -27.93 44.80
CA VAL A 537 8.36 -27.59 45.69
C VAL A 537 9.70 -27.86 45.00
N PHE A 538 9.85 -29.01 44.34
CA PHE A 538 11.06 -29.35 43.59
C PHE A 538 11.35 -28.31 42.49
N LEU A 539 10.31 -27.87 41.76
CA LEU A 539 10.42 -26.84 40.73
C LEU A 539 10.91 -25.52 41.31
N LYS A 540 10.41 -25.11 42.48
CA LYS A 540 10.87 -23.87 43.15
C LYS A 540 12.31 -23.99 43.61
N THR A 541 12.68 -25.11 44.24
CA THR A 541 13.98 -25.28 44.89
C THR A 541 15.11 -25.64 43.93
N TYR A 542 14.84 -26.42 42.89
CA TYR A 542 15.90 -26.96 42.01
C TYR A 542 15.92 -26.31 40.63
N ASN A 543 17.13 -26.20 40.07
CA ASN A 543 17.37 -25.66 38.73
C ASN A 543 17.12 -26.71 37.63
N PRO A 544 17.01 -26.31 36.35
CA PRO A 544 16.78 -27.23 35.24
C PRO A 544 17.82 -28.37 35.11
N GLU A 545 19.05 -28.16 35.58
CA GLU A 545 20.10 -29.19 35.58
C GLU A 545 19.74 -30.38 36.48
N PHE A 546 19.01 -30.17 37.58
CA PHE A 546 18.53 -31.27 38.42
C PHE A 546 17.61 -32.20 37.62
N TRP A 547 16.64 -31.63 36.92
CA TRP A 547 15.64 -32.40 36.19
C TRP A 547 16.23 -33.16 34.99
N SER A 548 17.34 -32.68 34.43
CA SER A 548 18.02 -33.32 33.31
C SER A 548 19.14 -34.28 33.72
N SER A 549 19.81 -34.06 34.86
CA SER A 549 20.91 -34.91 35.33
C SER A 549 20.43 -36.26 35.88
N TRP A 550 19.31 -36.28 36.60
CA TRP A 550 18.78 -37.49 37.22
C TRP A 550 17.92 -38.33 36.28
N THR A 551 17.88 -39.66 36.48
CA THR A 551 16.98 -40.52 35.69
C THR A 551 15.54 -40.33 36.15
N ARG A 552 14.58 -40.78 35.33
CA ARG A 552 13.15 -40.75 35.66
C ARG A 552 12.88 -41.38 37.04
N ASP A 553 13.37 -42.59 37.25
CA ASP A 553 13.09 -43.35 38.48
C ASP A 553 13.74 -42.69 39.70
N ASP A 554 14.92 -42.07 39.54
CA ASP A 554 15.57 -41.34 40.63
C ASP A 554 14.76 -40.11 41.08
N VAL A 555 14.25 -39.33 40.13
CA VAL A 555 13.42 -38.15 40.43
C VAL A 555 12.15 -38.57 41.15
N ILE A 556 11.49 -39.63 40.68
CA ILE A 556 10.28 -40.18 41.30
C ILE A 556 10.56 -40.73 42.72
N ASP A 557 11.67 -41.44 42.91
CA ASP A 557 12.06 -41.94 44.23
C ASP A 557 12.34 -40.77 45.20
N LEU A 558 13.03 -39.72 44.77
CA LEU A 558 13.22 -38.51 45.60
C LEU A 558 11.91 -37.82 45.97
N MET A 559 10.93 -37.78 45.06
CA MET A 559 9.60 -37.24 45.36
C MET A 559 8.87 -38.12 46.38
N ARG A 560 8.93 -39.46 46.25
CA ARG A 560 8.34 -40.40 47.21
C ARG A 560 8.96 -40.29 48.60
N ILE A 561 10.28 -40.12 48.66
CA ILE A 561 11.02 -39.90 49.90
C ILE A 561 10.54 -38.60 50.56
N THR A 562 10.42 -37.51 49.79
CA THR A 562 9.91 -36.23 50.28
C THR A 562 8.47 -36.34 50.79
N GLU A 563 7.57 -36.96 50.03
CA GLU A 563 6.17 -37.18 50.43
C GLU A 563 6.08 -38.00 51.72
N PHE A 564 6.87 -39.08 51.82
CA PHE A 564 6.94 -39.88 53.03
C PHE A 564 7.38 -39.05 54.23
N ARG A 565 8.48 -38.30 54.10
CA ARG A 565 9.00 -37.44 55.17
C ARG A 565 7.99 -36.37 55.58
N ALA A 566 7.36 -35.70 54.62
CA ALA A 566 6.34 -34.69 54.89
C ALA A 566 5.17 -35.27 55.69
N ALA A 567 4.65 -36.44 55.27
CA ALA A 567 3.55 -37.12 55.93
C ALA A 567 3.92 -37.67 57.32
N SER A 568 5.09 -38.30 57.46
CA SER A 568 5.52 -38.96 58.70
C SER A 568 5.98 -37.99 59.78
N TYR A 569 6.52 -36.83 59.40
CA TYR A 569 7.02 -35.83 60.35
C TYR A 569 6.11 -34.60 60.49
N GLY A 570 4.99 -34.56 59.76
CA GLY A 570 4.06 -33.42 59.78
C GLY A 570 4.71 -32.10 59.33
N LYS A 571 5.79 -32.18 58.55
CA LYS A 571 6.55 -31.02 58.06
C LYS A 571 6.06 -30.59 56.68
N PRO A 572 6.08 -29.29 56.37
CA PRO A 572 5.86 -28.85 55.01
C PRO A 572 6.94 -29.43 54.07
N ARG A 573 6.56 -29.68 52.82
CA ARG A 573 7.34 -30.45 51.83
C ARG A 573 8.70 -29.83 51.48
N ASP A 574 8.82 -28.50 51.60
CA ASP A 574 10.07 -27.76 51.42
C ASP A 574 11.13 -28.10 52.47
N LEU A 575 10.71 -28.35 53.71
CA LEU A 575 11.60 -28.81 54.79
C LEU A 575 11.83 -30.33 54.80
N ALA A 576 11.09 -31.08 53.98
CA ALA A 576 11.21 -32.52 53.83
C ALA A 576 12.16 -32.95 52.69
N LEU A 577 12.68 -31.98 51.94
CA LEU A 577 13.55 -32.21 50.79
C LEU A 577 14.87 -32.89 51.18
N PRO A 578 15.31 -33.91 50.44
CA PRO A 578 16.65 -34.46 50.59
C PRO A 578 17.76 -33.42 50.33
N ALA A 579 18.70 -33.33 51.29
CA ALA A 579 19.91 -32.53 51.16
C ALA A 579 20.71 -32.94 49.91
N PRO A 580 21.32 -32.00 49.15
CA PRO A 580 22.02 -32.29 47.90
C PRO A 580 23.01 -33.47 47.96
N GLU A 581 23.82 -33.51 49.01
CA GLU A 581 24.85 -34.50 49.29
C GLU A 581 24.30 -35.90 49.57
N ASP A 582 23.05 -36.01 50.03
CA ASP A 582 22.45 -37.27 50.47
C ASP A 582 21.54 -37.90 49.42
N ARG A 583 21.20 -37.19 48.33
CA ARG A 583 20.21 -37.66 47.33
C ARG A 583 20.53 -39.03 46.75
N GLY A 584 21.76 -39.20 46.24
CA GLY A 584 22.17 -40.45 45.60
C GLY A 584 22.14 -41.64 46.56
N GLU A 585 22.57 -41.40 47.81
CA GLU A 585 22.56 -42.40 48.86
C GLU A 585 21.13 -42.75 49.30
N LEU A 586 20.29 -41.75 49.53
CA LEU A 586 18.89 -41.95 49.92
C LEU A 586 18.09 -42.72 48.86
N ILE A 587 18.33 -42.47 47.57
CA ILE A 587 17.72 -43.25 46.48
C ILE A 587 18.13 -44.73 46.61
N SER A 588 19.44 -45.00 46.75
CA SER A 588 19.93 -46.37 46.89
C SER A 588 19.32 -47.08 48.09
N LEU A 589 19.26 -46.41 49.23
CA LEU A 589 18.72 -46.97 50.47
C LEU A 589 17.19 -47.17 50.38
N TYR A 590 16.47 -46.24 49.76
CA TYR A 590 15.04 -46.37 49.50
C TYR A 590 14.73 -47.58 48.62
N ARG A 591 15.51 -47.81 47.57
CA ARG A 591 15.33 -48.98 46.69
C ARG A 591 15.60 -50.30 47.41
N GLN A 592 16.48 -50.30 48.42
CA GLN A 592 16.82 -51.51 49.19
C GLN A 592 15.78 -51.83 50.27
N GLY A 593 15.32 -50.84 51.04
CA GLY A 593 14.47 -51.07 52.22
C GLY A 593 13.23 -50.19 52.32
N GLY A 594 12.85 -49.51 51.23
CA GLY A 594 11.64 -48.70 51.14
C GLY A 594 11.56 -47.55 52.16
N ARG A 595 10.34 -47.26 52.61
CA ARG A 595 10.07 -46.18 53.59
C ARG A 595 10.75 -46.41 54.94
N GLN A 596 10.91 -47.67 55.35
CA GLN A 596 11.57 -48.03 56.61
C GLN A 596 13.05 -47.67 56.59
N ALA A 597 13.74 -47.87 55.46
CA ALA A 597 15.14 -47.46 55.32
C ALA A 597 15.32 -45.95 55.47
N ILE A 598 14.43 -45.15 54.87
CA ILE A 598 14.45 -43.69 55.00
C ILE A 598 14.19 -43.26 56.43
N SER A 599 13.23 -43.90 57.11
CA SER A 599 12.97 -43.59 58.51
C SER A 599 14.17 -43.90 59.41
N LEU A 600 14.88 -45.02 59.19
CA LEU A 600 16.10 -45.34 59.94
C LEU A 600 17.24 -44.36 59.62
N TRP A 601 17.33 -43.89 58.37
CA TRP A 601 18.24 -42.82 58.02
C TRP A 601 17.94 -41.55 58.83
N ASP A 602 16.69 -41.12 58.87
CA ASP A 602 16.28 -39.90 59.55
C ASP A 602 16.42 -39.97 61.08
N VAL A 603 16.43 -41.19 61.66
CA VAL A 603 16.71 -41.42 63.09
C VAL A 603 18.18 -41.19 63.43
N TYR A 604 19.11 -41.66 62.59
CA TYR A 604 20.54 -41.67 62.94
C TYR A 604 21.38 -40.62 62.23
N ALA A 605 21.04 -40.24 61.01
CA ALA A 605 21.77 -39.28 60.19
C ALA A 605 21.20 -37.85 60.35
N THR A 606 21.14 -37.36 61.59
CA THR A 606 20.74 -35.98 61.91
C THR A 606 21.87 -34.99 61.60
N GLU A 607 21.56 -33.70 61.46
CA GLU A 607 22.55 -32.65 61.14
C GLU A 607 23.76 -32.66 62.10
N ASP A 608 23.53 -32.86 63.40
CA ASP A 608 24.57 -32.85 64.43
C ASP A 608 25.45 -34.12 64.45
N SER A 609 24.99 -35.21 63.83
CA SER A 609 25.63 -36.53 63.93
C SER A 609 26.79 -36.75 62.94
N GLY A 610 26.88 -35.89 61.91
CA GLY A 610 27.89 -35.96 60.87
C GLY A 610 28.05 -37.34 60.23
N MET A 611 29.29 -37.72 59.90
CA MET A 611 29.60 -39.01 59.26
C MET A 611 29.36 -40.22 60.17
N MET A 612 29.41 -40.04 61.50
CA MET A 612 29.17 -41.13 62.45
C MET A 612 27.70 -41.56 62.41
N GLY A 613 26.77 -40.61 62.38
CA GLY A 613 25.34 -40.88 62.22
C GLY A 613 25.01 -41.53 60.89
N LYS A 614 25.57 -41.03 59.78
CA LYS A 614 25.40 -41.66 58.45
C LYS A 614 25.90 -43.10 58.43
N ASN A 615 27.00 -43.42 59.10
CA ASN A 615 27.48 -44.80 59.22
C ASN A 615 26.57 -45.69 60.08
N LEU A 616 25.98 -45.15 61.15
CA LEU A 616 24.98 -45.87 61.94
C LEU A 616 23.72 -46.15 61.12
N ALA A 617 23.22 -45.16 60.37
CA ALA A 617 22.11 -45.32 59.44
C ALA A 617 22.37 -46.42 58.39
N ARG A 618 23.53 -46.42 57.74
CA ARG A 618 23.90 -47.49 56.78
C ARG A 618 23.86 -48.87 57.42
N ARG A 619 24.36 -48.98 58.66
CA ARG A 619 24.39 -50.25 59.39
C ARG A 619 22.99 -50.71 59.77
N SER A 620 22.13 -49.81 60.24
CA SER A 620 20.75 -50.14 60.60
C SER A 620 19.94 -50.58 59.38
N ILE A 621 20.08 -49.88 58.26
CA ILE A 621 19.40 -50.24 57.01
C ILE A 621 19.90 -51.58 56.48
N ALA A 622 21.21 -51.85 56.59
CA ALA A 622 21.74 -53.12 56.14
C ALA A 622 21.32 -54.29 57.05
N CYS A 623 21.06 -54.08 58.35
CA CYS A 623 20.37 -55.05 59.20
C CYS A 623 18.88 -55.20 58.81
N LEU A 624 18.19 -54.10 58.46
CA LEU A 624 16.81 -54.15 57.98
C LEU A 624 16.69 -55.04 56.73
N VAL A 625 17.59 -54.88 55.76
CA VAL A 625 17.62 -55.69 54.53
C VAL A 625 17.86 -57.18 54.83
N ASP A 626 18.65 -57.49 55.85
CA ASP A 626 18.88 -58.87 56.31
C ASP A 626 17.70 -59.42 57.15
N GLY A 627 16.62 -58.65 57.30
CA GLY A 627 15.34 -59.05 57.89
C GLY A 627 15.23 -58.87 59.40
N TYR A 628 16.07 -58.04 60.02
CA TYR A 628 15.96 -57.68 61.44
C TYR A 628 14.77 -56.73 61.67
N ASP A 629 14.20 -56.73 62.88
CA ASP A 629 12.96 -55.97 63.18
C ASP A 629 13.18 -54.45 63.11
N TYR A 630 12.31 -53.76 62.38
CA TYR A 630 12.43 -52.32 62.13
C TYR A 630 12.32 -51.45 63.40
N GLU A 631 11.42 -51.79 64.33
CA GLU A 631 11.24 -50.98 65.54
C GLU A 631 12.44 -51.12 66.48
N GLU A 632 13.02 -52.31 66.57
CA GLU A 632 14.22 -52.56 67.37
C GLU A 632 15.45 -51.85 66.79
N LEU A 633 15.54 -51.72 65.46
CA LEU A 633 16.64 -51.04 64.78
C LEU A 633 16.66 -49.52 64.96
N LYS A 634 15.63 -48.91 65.57
CA LYS A 634 15.64 -47.48 65.95
C LYS A 634 16.38 -47.24 67.27
N ASP A 635 16.49 -48.26 68.12
CA ASP A 635 17.23 -48.18 69.37
C ASP A 635 18.72 -48.44 69.13
N LYS A 636 19.58 -47.54 69.62
CA LYS A 636 21.02 -47.60 69.36
C LYS A 636 21.69 -48.86 69.96
N GLU A 637 21.29 -49.28 71.16
CA GLU A 637 21.87 -50.46 71.81
C GLU A 637 21.46 -51.76 71.11
N MET A 638 20.20 -51.82 70.68
CA MET A 638 19.68 -52.94 69.89
C MET A 638 20.32 -52.99 68.49
N LEU A 639 20.54 -51.84 67.86
CA LEU A 639 21.28 -51.76 66.61
C LEU A 639 22.72 -52.26 66.76
N GLU A 640 23.44 -51.82 67.79
CA GLU A 640 24.82 -52.26 68.03
C GLU A 640 24.90 -53.78 68.22
N PHE A 641 23.92 -54.37 68.92
CA PHE A 641 23.80 -55.82 69.04
C PHE A 641 23.50 -56.50 67.70
N ALA A 642 22.55 -55.98 66.92
CA ALA A 642 22.23 -56.50 65.59
C ALA A 642 23.45 -56.49 64.66
N VAL A 643 24.22 -55.40 64.66
CA VAL A 643 25.45 -55.24 63.86
C VAL A 643 26.53 -56.23 64.30
N MET A 644 26.66 -56.51 65.60
CA MET A 644 27.58 -57.53 66.11
C MET A 644 27.17 -58.93 65.67
N CYS A 645 25.89 -59.27 65.81
CA CYS A 645 25.32 -60.56 65.40
C CYS A 645 25.41 -60.77 63.88
N ARG A 646 25.22 -59.73 63.08
CA ARG A 646 25.31 -59.77 61.61
C ARG A 646 26.66 -60.28 61.10
N LYS A 647 27.73 -60.10 61.87
CA LYS A 647 29.06 -60.60 61.49
C LYS A 647 29.20 -62.12 61.64
N ILE A 648 28.25 -62.80 62.31
CA ILE A 648 28.18 -64.26 62.39
C ILE A 648 27.54 -64.78 61.09
N PRO A 649 28.30 -65.49 60.24
CA PRO A 649 27.77 -65.97 58.96
C PRO A 649 26.55 -66.88 59.17
N ILE A 650 25.50 -66.70 58.37
CA ILE A 650 24.30 -67.55 58.26
C ILE A 650 23.38 -67.54 59.50
N MET A 651 23.93 -67.51 60.73
CA MET A 651 23.16 -67.63 61.98
C MET A 651 22.97 -66.31 62.72
N GLY A 652 23.48 -65.19 62.21
CA GLY A 652 23.45 -63.89 62.89
C GLY A 652 22.08 -63.46 63.39
N LYS A 653 21.04 -63.58 62.55
CA LYS A 653 19.66 -63.23 62.94
C LYS A 653 19.11 -64.15 64.04
N PHE A 654 19.39 -65.45 63.96
CA PHE A 654 18.99 -66.41 64.99
C PHE A 654 19.57 -66.04 66.37
N PHE A 655 20.86 -65.69 66.42
CA PHE A 655 21.47 -65.24 67.68
C PHE A 655 20.85 -63.93 68.19
N TYR A 656 20.52 -63.01 67.29
CA TYR A 656 19.87 -61.76 67.68
C TYR A 656 18.49 -62.00 68.31
N ASP A 657 17.62 -62.73 67.62
CA ASP A 657 16.23 -62.95 68.04
C ASP A 657 16.12 -63.67 69.40
N ASN A 658 17.04 -64.59 69.69
CA ASN A 658 17.03 -65.37 70.94
C ASN A 658 17.63 -64.63 72.14
N PHE A 659 18.51 -63.64 71.90
CA PHE A 659 19.35 -63.07 72.97
C PHE A 659 19.25 -61.54 73.09
N LYS A 660 18.39 -60.88 72.30
CA LYS A 660 18.16 -59.44 72.37
C LYS A 660 17.71 -58.92 73.75
N ASN A 661 17.04 -59.73 74.56
CA ASN A 661 16.57 -59.30 75.89
C ASN A 661 17.64 -59.37 77.00
N LEU A 662 18.87 -59.81 76.69
CA LEU A 662 19.96 -59.88 77.66
C LEU A 662 20.65 -58.52 77.86
N GLY A 663 21.32 -58.32 79.00
CA GLY A 663 22.18 -57.15 79.23
C GLY A 663 23.45 -57.15 78.36
N PHE A 664 24.17 -56.02 78.32
CA PHE A 664 25.34 -55.82 77.45
C PHE A 664 26.43 -56.90 77.58
N LEU A 665 26.82 -57.25 78.81
CA LEU A 665 27.92 -58.19 79.08
C LEU A 665 27.59 -59.63 78.64
N PRO A 666 26.38 -60.17 78.92
CA PRO A 666 25.92 -61.42 78.31
C PRO A 666 25.83 -61.40 76.78
N ARG A 667 25.37 -60.30 76.16
CA ARG A 667 25.29 -60.18 74.68
C ARG A 667 26.66 -60.34 74.01
N LEU A 668 27.72 -59.76 74.59
CA LEU A 668 29.10 -59.90 74.07
C LEU A 668 29.59 -61.35 74.12
N ILE A 669 29.32 -62.06 75.22
CA ILE A 669 29.70 -63.48 75.36
C ILE A 669 28.99 -64.34 74.32
N VAL A 670 27.70 -64.09 74.08
CA VAL A 670 26.90 -64.80 73.08
C VAL A 670 27.45 -64.57 71.67
N VAL A 671 27.82 -63.34 71.31
CA VAL A 671 28.40 -63.05 69.98
C VAL A 671 29.73 -63.78 69.81
N ALA A 672 30.61 -63.75 70.81
CA ALA A 672 31.89 -64.47 70.77
C ALA A 672 31.68 -65.98 70.63
N ALA A 673 30.76 -66.56 71.42
CA ALA A 673 30.40 -67.98 71.33
C ALA A 673 29.82 -68.34 69.95
N GLY A 674 28.99 -67.47 69.37
CA GLY A 674 28.46 -67.62 68.02
C GLY A 674 29.55 -67.70 66.95
N PHE A 675 30.56 -66.81 67.01
CA PHE A 675 31.72 -66.89 66.12
C PHE A 675 32.50 -68.20 66.28
N PHE A 676 32.79 -68.61 67.52
CA PHE A 676 33.48 -69.88 67.79
C PHE A 676 32.67 -71.08 67.29
N SER A 677 31.34 -71.04 67.40
CA SER A 677 30.47 -72.11 66.91
C SER A 677 30.53 -72.27 65.38
N VAL A 678 30.61 -71.16 64.63
CA VAL A 678 30.77 -71.19 63.16
C VAL A 678 32.16 -71.66 62.78
N ILE A 679 33.22 -71.20 63.46
CA ILE A 679 34.59 -71.66 63.22
C ILE A 679 34.70 -73.16 63.51
N ALA A 680 34.11 -73.64 64.60
CA ALA A 680 34.07 -75.05 64.94
C ALA A 680 33.33 -75.87 63.88
N LEU A 681 32.19 -75.37 63.37
CA LEU A 681 31.43 -76.00 62.28
C LEU A 681 32.23 -76.09 60.97
N ILE A 682 32.94 -75.02 60.58
CA ILE A 682 33.81 -75.00 59.41
C ILE A 682 34.98 -75.99 59.59
N PHE A 683 35.62 -76.01 60.77
CA PHE A 683 36.68 -76.97 61.09
C PHE A 683 36.17 -78.41 61.03
N PHE A 684 34.95 -78.66 61.52
CA PHE A 684 34.36 -79.99 61.52
C PHE A 684 33.99 -80.47 60.11
N PHE A 685 33.54 -79.57 59.24
CA PHE A 685 33.24 -79.88 57.83
C PHE A 685 34.51 -80.05 56.98
N PHE A 686 35.56 -79.25 57.18
CA PHE A 686 36.82 -79.39 56.43
C PHE A 686 37.72 -80.53 56.91
N ARG A 687 37.57 -81.00 58.15
CA ARG A 687 38.28 -82.19 58.67
C ARG A 687 37.76 -83.52 58.10
N ARG A 688 36.66 -83.50 57.34
CA ARG A 688 36.03 -84.69 56.71
C ARG A 688 36.36 -84.89 55.23
N ARG A 689 37.36 -84.16 54.68
CA ARG A 689 38.07 -84.56 53.45
C ARG A 689 39.42 -85.14 53.80
#